data_AF-A0A1D8A2M6-F1
#
_entry.id   AF-A0A1D8A2M6-F1
#
_cell.length_a   1.000
_cell.length_b   1.000
_cell.length_c   1.000
_cell.angle_alpha   90.00
_cell.angle_beta   90.00
_cell.angle_gamma   90.00
#
_symmetry.space_group_name_H-M   'P 1'
#
loop_
_entity.id
_entity.type
_entity.pdbx_description
1 polymer ?
#
loop_
_entity_poly.entity_id
_entity_poly.type
_entity_poly.pdbx_seq_one_letter_code
_entity_poly.pdbx_strand_id
1 'polypeptide(L)'
;MQIATILNYIDNGHMALPEFQRGYVWGGDQVRGLFGSLYRRHPVGGLLVWATQSEGAQHRGDHELAPGVVKLLLDGQQRITSLYGVIRGHPPQFFDGNEKAFAGLHFHMGREEFQFYQPIMMRDDPLWIDVTALLKAGNDGLGSIITSLSTSPEHAPQLSDYVSRLSKLLGIRDIDLHIEEITGGDMTLDVVVDIFNKVNSGGTKLSKGDLALAKICADWPQARTEMKVQLGKWRQAGYDFSLDWLLRSVNTVLTGEAKFLHLHGKTAPEVQDALKRASRHIDTALNLISGRLGLDHDRVLFGRGAVSVMARYLDQRTGPMDQKERDKLLFWYVQAGMWGRFSGSTESFIDADLEALDAGGLDRMLDILRLWHGGLRVEPGHFTGWNLGARFYPVLYLLTRMAEAKDWGNGLPLKAGMLGKLSQLEVHHIFPKARLYEAGYGRAEVNAIANFCFLTKRANLDILDDRPEAYFPAIEERHPGALSSQWVPMDPQLWRIENYADFLAARRELLAKATNDLLADLLHGETERWLATAAPVHTSAAIVSGPADANEEAALSALQQWVADQGLPSGVMAYEIVTVESGEQAAVLDVAWPNGLRQELTEAVALVVGADPAVITLANANGFRCFADADAFKAYVTKEIVGEPVAA
;
A
#
# COMPACT_ATOMS: atom_id res chain seq x y z
N MET A 1 23.69 -6.04 -29.54
CA MET A 1 23.62 -7.50 -29.37
C MET A 1 22.26 -7.94 -29.85
N GLN A 2 22.21 -8.92 -30.74
CA GLN A 2 20.95 -9.40 -31.31
C GLN A 2 20.05 -10.06 -30.26
N ILE A 3 18.74 -9.87 -30.38
CA ILE A 3 17.73 -10.50 -29.49
C ILE A 3 17.94 -12.01 -29.43
N ALA A 4 18.13 -12.69 -30.57
CA ALA A 4 18.38 -14.13 -30.60
C ALA A 4 19.57 -14.55 -29.73
N THR A 5 20.66 -13.78 -29.76
CA THR A 5 21.86 -14.03 -28.96
C THR A 5 21.58 -13.84 -27.46
N ILE A 6 20.82 -12.81 -27.09
CA ILE A 6 20.42 -12.56 -25.70
C ILE A 6 19.59 -13.75 -25.16
N LEU A 7 18.63 -14.25 -25.94
CA LEU A 7 17.83 -15.40 -25.53
C LEU A 7 18.67 -16.67 -25.40
N ASN A 8 19.62 -16.90 -26.31
CA ASN A 8 20.57 -18.01 -26.19
C ASN A 8 21.47 -17.87 -24.96
N TYR A 9 21.85 -16.66 -24.55
CA TYR A 9 22.64 -16.45 -23.34
C TYR A 9 21.85 -16.83 -22.09
N ILE A 10 20.54 -16.57 -22.08
CA ILE A 10 19.65 -17.03 -21.01
C ILE A 10 19.56 -18.57 -21.00
N ASP A 11 19.34 -19.18 -22.17
CA ASP A 11 19.22 -20.64 -22.29
C ASP A 11 20.47 -21.39 -21.80
N ASN A 12 21.65 -20.80 -22.02
CA ASN A 12 22.93 -21.40 -21.66
C ASN A 12 23.49 -20.91 -20.32
N GLY A 13 22.74 -20.14 -19.52
CA GLY A 13 23.20 -19.67 -18.21
C GLY A 13 24.29 -18.59 -18.23
N HIS A 14 24.56 -17.97 -19.39
CA HIS A 14 25.48 -16.81 -19.51
C HIS A 14 24.81 -15.48 -19.14
N MET A 15 23.49 -15.43 -19.13
CA MET A 15 22.71 -14.29 -18.66
C MET A 15 21.61 -14.76 -17.72
N ALA A 16 21.54 -14.14 -16.55
CA ALA A 16 20.53 -14.46 -15.54
C ALA A 16 19.92 -13.20 -14.95
N LEU A 17 18.86 -13.37 -14.19
CA LEU A 17 18.22 -12.29 -13.46
C LEU A 17 18.78 -12.22 -12.03
N PRO A 18 19.35 -11.09 -11.58
CA PRO A 18 19.72 -10.93 -10.19
C PRO A 18 18.53 -11.12 -9.26
N GLU A 19 18.78 -11.68 -8.09
CA GLU A 19 17.73 -12.10 -7.18
C GLU A 19 16.86 -10.96 -6.63
N PHE A 20 17.46 -9.78 -6.50
CA PHE A 20 16.79 -8.56 -6.04
C PHE A 20 15.84 -7.93 -7.04
N GLN A 21 15.88 -8.35 -8.30
CA GLN A 21 14.91 -7.90 -9.27
C GLN A 21 13.51 -8.35 -8.84
N ARG A 22 12.47 -7.55 -9.07
CA ARG A 22 11.10 -7.95 -8.77
C ARG A 22 10.61 -9.06 -9.70
N GLY A 23 9.43 -9.62 -9.40
CA GLY A 23 8.74 -10.55 -10.32
C GLY A 23 8.37 -9.90 -11.66
N TYR A 24 7.86 -10.70 -12.59
CA TYR A 24 7.33 -10.22 -13.86
C TYR A 24 5.95 -9.59 -13.66
N VAL A 25 5.79 -8.36 -14.15
CA VAL A 25 4.61 -7.51 -13.87
C VAL A 25 3.95 -6.95 -15.14
N TRP A 26 4.50 -7.26 -16.31
CA TRP A 26 3.93 -6.78 -17.57
C TRP A 26 2.61 -7.51 -17.90
N GLY A 27 1.62 -6.73 -18.34
CA GLY A 27 0.35 -7.24 -18.88
C GLY A 27 0.40 -7.43 -20.40
N GLY A 28 -0.66 -8.01 -20.97
CA GLY A 28 -0.76 -8.28 -22.41
C GLY A 28 -0.55 -7.04 -23.27
N ASP A 29 -1.10 -5.89 -22.90
CA ASP A 29 -0.93 -4.65 -23.69
C ASP A 29 0.51 -4.16 -23.80
N GLN A 30 1.32 -4.34 -22.74
CA GLN A 30 2.74 -3.98 -22.78
C GLN A 30 3.53 -4.93 -23.68
N VAL A 31 3.21 -6.23 -23.64
CA VAL A 31 3.78 -7.23 -24.56
C VAL A 31 3.41 -6.90 -26.00
N ARG A 32 2.13 -6.60 -26.26
CA ARG A 32 1.59 -6.18 -27.55
C ARG A 32 2.28 -4.92 -28.07
N GLY A 33 2.43 -3.90 -27.21
CA GLY A 33 3.10 -2.64 -27.54
C GLY A 33 4.60 -2.82 -27.86
N LEU A 34 5.30 -3.69 -27.11
CA LEU A 34 6.69 -4.02 -27.38
C LEU A 34 6.86 -4.66 -28.76
N PHE A 35 6.08 -5.71 -29.07
CA PHE A 35 6.14 -6.37 -30.38
C PHE A 35 5.71 -5.43 -31.52
N GLY A 36 4.71 -4.59 -31.30
CA GLY A 36 4.33 -3.53 -32.24
C GLY A 36 5.45 -2.53 -32.53
N SER A 37 6.25 -2.18 -31.52
CA SER A 37 7.39 -1.28 -31.64
C SER A 37 8.55 -1.94 -32.38
N LEU A 38 8.89 -3.18 -32.01
CA LEU A 38 9.95 -3.96 -32.67
C LEU A 38 9.64 -4.23 -34.14
N TYR A 39 8.40 -4.62 -34.44
CA TYR A 39 7.94 -4.83 -35.82
C TYR A 39 8.06 -3.54 -36.66
N ARG A 40 7.82 -2.36 -36.07
CA ARG A 40 7.98 -1.05 -36.74
C ARG A 40 9.42 -0.51 -36.68
N ARG A 41 10.35 -1.23 -36.07
CA ARG A 41 11.75 -0.79 -35.83
C ARG A 41 11.85 0.50 -35.00
N HIS A 42 10.87 0.74 -34.14
CA HIS A 42 10.94 1.83 -33.16
C HIS A 42 11.94 1.48 -32.05
N PRO A 43 12.65 2.47 -31.47
CA PRO A 43 13.51 2.24 -30.31
C PRO A 43 12.70 1.68 -29.12
N VAL A 44 13.23 0.63 -28.49
CA VAL A 44 12.61 0.01 -27.31
C VAL A 44 13.48 0.12 -26.05
N GLY A 45 14.49 1.01 -26.08
CA GLY A 45 15.48 1.22 -25.02
C GLY A 45 16.65 0.23 -25.05
N GLY A 46 17.74 0.55 -24.33
CA GLY A 46 18.88 -0.34 -24.10
C GLY A 46 18.67 -1.30 -22.92
N LEU A 47 19.65 -2.15 -22.64
CA LEU A 47 19.71 -3.00 -21.44
C LEU A 47 20.89 -2.54 -20.58
N LEU A 48 20.75 -2.70 -19.27
CA LEU A 48 21.86 -2.56 -18.32
C LEU A 48 22.15 -3.93 -17.72
N VAL A 49 23.39 -4.37 -17.75
CA VAL A 49 23.80 -5.66 -17.18
C VAL A 49 25.01 -5.49 -16.28
N TRP A 50 25.12 -6.33 -15.26
CA TRP A 50 26.30 -6.46 -14.41
C TRP A 50 27.07 -7.71 -14.81
N ALA A 51 28.29 -7.52 -15.33
CA ALA A 51 29.18 -8.62 -15.64
C ALA A 51 29.99 -9.00 -14.39
N THR A 52 29.81 -10.22 -13.90
CA THR A 52 30.46 -10.72 -12.69
C THR A 52 30.91 -12.17 -12.86
N GLN A 53 31.78 -12.67 -11.99
CA GLN A 53 32.12 -14.10 -11.97
C GLN A 53 30.91 -14.92 -11.51
N SER A 54 30.69 -16.06 -12.15
CA SER A 54 29.65 -17.03 -11.77
C SER A 54 29.79 -17.49 -10.32
N GLU A 55 31.04 -17.66 -9.85
CA GLU A 55 31.36 -17.90 -8.44
C GLU A 55 30.96 -16.68 -7.59
N GLY A 56 29.82 -16.78 -6.91
CA GLY A 56 29.27 -15.73 -6.05
C GLY A 56 28.21 -14.84 -6.71
N ALA A 57 27.84 -15.11 -7.97
CA ALA A 57 26.73 -14.44 -8.63
C ALA A 57 25.38 -14.92 -8.07
N GLN A 58 24.71 -14.09 -7.28
CA GLN A 58 23.36 -14.36 -6.79
C GLN A 58 22.33 -14.07 -7.89
N HIS A 59 21.57 -15.09 -8.28
CA HIS A 59 20.56 -14.99 -9.33
C HIS A 59 19.29 -15.74 -8.94
N ARG A 60 18.19 -15.40 -9.62
CA ARG A 60 16.89 -16.02 -9.42
C ARG A 60 16.80 -17.37 -10.16
N GLY A 61 16.08 -18.32 -9.56
CA GLY A 61 15.74 -19.63 -10.12
C GLY A 61 16.86 -20.67 -9.92
N ASP A 62 16.50 -21.96 -9.88
CA ASP A 62 17.39 -23.05 -9.48
C ASP A 62 18.30 -23.57 -10.62
N HIS A 63 18.76 -22.70 -11.50
CA HIS A 63 19.51 -23.09 -12.70
C HIS A 63 21.01 -22.85 -12.56
N GLU A 64 21.82 -23.72 -13.16
CA GLU A 64 23.27 -23.54 -13.12
C GLU A 64 23.72 -22.42 -14.07
N LEU A 65 24.52 -21.50 -13.53
CA LEU A 65 25.21 -20.49 -14.32
C LEU A 65 26.37 -21.09 -15.10
N ALA A 66 26.64 -20.55 -16.29
CA ALA A 66 27.80 -20.93 -17.05
C ALA A 66 29.10 -20.51 -16.32
N PRO A 67 30.15 -21.34 -16.35
CA PRO A 67 31.42 -21.03 -15.69
C PRO A 67 32.09 -19.79 -16.30
N GLY A 68 32.81 -19.03 -15.47
CA GLY A 68 33.46 -17.78 -15.86
C GLY A 68 32.56 -16.57 -15.66
N VAL A 69 32.59 -15.60 -16.59
CA VAL A 69 31.85 -14.34 -16.48
C VAL A 69 30.41 -14.52 -16.96
N VAL A 70 29.47 -14.11 -16.10
CA VAL A 70 28.02 -14.09 -16.35
C VAL A 70 27.49 -12.67 -16.33
N LYS A 71 26.36 -12.45 -17.02
CA LYS A 71 25.70 -11.14 -17.11
C LYS A 71 24.39 -11.16 -16.33
N LEU A 72 24.33 -10.42 -15.23
CA LEU A 72 23.11 -10.24 -14.44
C LEU A 72 22.32 -9.05 -15.01
N LEU A 73 21.10 -9.31 -15.48
CA LEU A 73 20.24 -8.30 -16.12
C LEU A 73 19.68 -7.31 -15.08
N LEU A 74 20.16 -6.07 -15.10
CA LEU A 74 19.74 -5.02 -14.17
C LEU A 74 18.58 -4.19 -14.71
N ASP A 75 18.60 -3.81 -15.98
CA ASP A 75 17.48 -3.12 -16.61
C ASP A 75 17.02 -3.82 -17.88
N GLY A 76 15.71 -3.78 -18.13
CA GLY A 76 15.09 -4.42 -19.28
C GLY A 76 14.58 -5.84 -19.04
N GLN A 77 14.56 -6.30 -17.78
CA GLN A 77 13.99 -7.60 -17.38
C GLN A 77 12.65 -7.89 -18.04
N GLN A 78 11.69 -6.96 -17.94
CA GLN A 78 10.32 -7.19 -18.39
C GLN A 78 10.27 -7.34 -19.93
N ARG A 79 11.06 -6.54 -20.65
CA ARG A 79 11.19 -6.62 -22.12
C ARG A 79 11.78 -7.96 -22.54
N ILE A 80 12.90 -8.35 -21.95
CA ILE A 80 13.61 -9.59 -22.30
C ILE A 80 12.80 -10.83 -21.91
N THR A 81 12.15 -10.82 -20.75
CA THR A 81 11.26 -11.91 -20.33
C THR A 81 10.07 -12.08 -21.27
N SER A 82 9.46 -10.98 -21.74
CA SER A 82 8.36 -11.02 -22.72
C SER A 82 8.83 -11.57 -24.07
N LEU A 83 9.99 -11.12 -24.55
CA LEU A 83 10.61 -11.63 -25.78
C LEU A 83 10.91 -13.11 -25.67
N TYR A 84 11.49 -13.54 -24.54
CA TYR A 84 11.77 -14.94 -24.26
C TYR A 84 10.49 -15.77 -24.31
N GLY A 85 9.46 -15.35 -23.56
CA GLY A 85 8.17 -16.03 -23.47
C GLY A 85 7.50 -16.23 -24.83
N VAL A 86 7.43 -15.19 -25.66
CA VAL A 86 6.81 -15.27 -27.00
C VAL A 86 7.69 -16.04 -27.99
N ILE A 87 9.01 -15.84 -28.01
CA ILE A 87 9.87 -16.47 -29.02
C ILE A 87 10.12 -17.95 -28.71
N ARG A 88 10.28 -18.33 -27.43
CA ARG A 88 10.49 -19.73 -27.02
C ARG A 88 9.17 -20.47 -26.80
N GLY A 89 8.10 -19.75 -26.45
CA GLY A 89 6.78 -20.29 -26.16
C GLY A 89 6.64 -20.83 -24.73
N HIS A 90 7.58 -20.50 -23.84
CA HIS A 90 7.55 -20.83 -22.42
C HIS A 90 8.33 -19.77 -21.63
N PRO A 91 8.04 -19.57 -20.33
CA PRO A 91 8.83 -18.68 -19.48
C PRO A 91 10.30 -19.12 -19.36
N PRO A 92 11.23 -18.19 -19.07
CA PRO A 92 12.58 -18.55 -18.62
C PRO A 92 12.54 -19.16 -17.21
N GLN A 93 13.60 -19.87 -16.81
CA GLN A 93 13.63 -20.58 -15.52
C GLN A 93 13.58 -19.66 -14.29
N PHE A 94 13.99 -18.40 -14.42
CA PHE A 94 13.89 -17.39 -13.37
C PHE A 94 12.54 -16.65 -13.30
N PHE A 95 11.53 -17.11 -14.07
CA PHE A 95 10.24 -16.43 -14.15
C PHE A 95 9.43 -16.54 -12.85
N ASP A 96 8.94 -15.40 -12.38
CA ASP A 96 8.07 -15.28 -11.21
C ASP A 96 6.91 -14.34 -11.59
N GLY A 97 5.82 -14.91 -12.12
CA GLY A 97 4.69 -14.13 -12.64
C GLY A 97 3.61 -15.00 -13.29
N ASN A 98 2.68 -14.36 -14.00
CA ASN A 98 1.62 -15.06 -14.72
C ASN A 98 2.05 -15.39 -16.16
N GLU A 99 2.24 -16.67 -16.47
CA GLU A 99 2.67 -17.15 -17.80
C GLU A 99 1.69 -16.78 -18.92
N LYS A 100 0.42 -16.54 -18.59
CA LYS A 100 -0.59 -16.12 -19.57
C LYS A 100 -0.34 -14.72 -20.14
N ALA A 101 0.56 -13.94 -19.55
CA ALA A 101 0.85 -12.56 -19.96
C ALA A 101 1.45 -12.44 -21.36
N PHE A 102 2.13 -13.48 -21.86
CA PHE A 102 2.75 -13.51 -23.19
C PHE A 102 2.30 -14.70 -24.06
N ALA A 103 1.41 -15.55 -23.56
CA ALA A 103 0.90 -16.69 -24.30
C ALA A 103 -0.21 -16.28 -25.28
N GLY A 104 -0.18 -16.79 -26.51
CA GLY A 104 -1.26 -16.60 -27.49
C GLY A 104 -1.27 -15.24 -28.19
N LEU A 105 -0.10 -14.61 -28.36
CA LEU A 105 0.05 -13.41 -29.18
C LEU A 105 -0.10 -13.76 -30.67
N HIS A 106 -1.02 -13.07 -31.36
CA HIS A 106 -1.28 -13.22 -32.78
C HIS A 106 -0.97 -11.92 -33.54
N PHE A 107 -0.63 -12.04 -34.82
CA PHE A 107 -0.36 -10.93 -35.74
C PHE A 107 -1.30 -11.01 -36.94
N HIS A 108 -2.02 -9.93 -37.23
CA HIS A 108 -2.91 -9.84 -38.38
C HIS A 108 -2.14 -9.33 -39.60
N MET A 109 -1.98 -10.17 -40.63
CA MET A 109 -1.18 -9.83 -41.82
C MET A 109 -1.77 -8.68 -42.63
N GLY A 110 -3.10 -8.55 -42.73
CA GLY A 110 -3.76 -7.43 -43.42
C GLY A 110 -3.59 -6.06 -42.74
N ARG A 111 -3.84 -5.99 -41.42
CA ARG A 111 -3.89 -4.75 -40.63
C ARG A 111 -2.57 -4.39 -39.92
N GLU A 112 -1.62 -5.31 -39.86
CA GLU A 112 -0.33 -5.14 -39.17
C GLU A 112 -0.49 -4.84 -37.67
N GLU A 113 -1.46 -5.52 -37.06
CA GLU A 113 -1.83 -5.40 -35.65
C GLU A 113 -1.48 -6.67 -34.87
N PHE A 114 -1.04 -6.47 -33.64
CA PHE A 114 -0.86 -7.56 -32.68
C PHE A 114 -2.07 -7.61 -31.75
N GLN A 115 -2.56 -8.81 -31.43
CA GLN A 115 -3.64 -9.03 -30.47
C GLN A 115 -3.50 -10.40 -29.81
N PHE A 116 -3.92 -10.52 -28.55
CA PHE A 116 -4.00 -11.83 -27.89
C PHE A 116 -5.21 -12.62 -28.39
N TYR A 117 -5.10 -13.95 -28.40
CA TYR A 117 -6.11 -14.81 -28.99
C TYR A 117 -7.53 -14.55 -28.46
N GLN A 118 -8.45 -14.25 -29.38
CA GLN A 118 -9.87 -14.06 -29.09
C GLN A 118 -10.71 -14.89 -30.08
N PRO A 119 -11.37 -15.98 -29.63
CA PRO A 119 -12.04 -16.92 -30.51
C PRO A 119 -13.05 -16.28 -31.47
N ILE A 120 -13.83 -15.31 -30.99
CA ILE A 120 -14.88 -14.63 -31.75
C ILE A 120 -14.29 -13.82 -32.93
N MET A 121 -13.10 -13.25 -32.75
CA MET A 121 -12.46 -12.40 -33.75
C MET A 121 -11.56 -13.17 -34.72
N MET A 122 -11.04 -14.34 -34.31
CA MET A 122 -9.91 -14.98 -34.99
C MET A 122 -10.20 -16.35 -35.58
N ARG A 123 -11.29 -17.03 -35.19
CA ARG A 123 -11.54 -18.42 -35.62
C ARG A 123 -11.67 -18.58 -37.13
N ASP A 124 -12.32 -17.63 -37.78
CA ASP A 124 -12.70 -17.72 -39.20
C ASP A 124 -11.86 -16.79 -40.11
N ASP A 125 -10.83 -16.13 -39.56
CA ASP A 125 -9.97 -15.21 -40.28
C ASP A 125 -8.54 -15.78 -40.39
N PRO A 126 -8.13 -16.28 -41.58
CA PRO A 126 -6.83 -16.92 -41.78
C PRO A 126 -5.66 -15.92 -41.79
N LEU A 127 -5.94 -14.61 -41.72
CA LEU A 127 -4.90 -13.58 -41.68
C LEU A 127 -4.28 -13.41 -40.29
N TRP A 128 -4.88 -14.01 -39.25
CA TRP A 128 -4.31 -14.08 -37.92
C TRP A 128 -3.30 -15.23 -37.80
N ILE A 129 -2.04 -14.87 -37.58
CA ILE A 129 -0.94 -15.82 -37.42
C ILE A 129 -0.49 -15.85 -35.96
N ASP A 130 -0.39 -17.05 -35.39
CA ASP A 130 0.26 -17.25 -34.09
C ASP A 130 1.75 -16.87 -34.19
N VAL A 131 2.13 -15.83 -33.45
CA VAL A 131 3.48 -15.26 -33.49
C VAL A 131 4.50 -16.23 -32.92
N THR A 132 4.14 -16.97 -31.87
CA THR A 132 5.01 -17.96 -31.22
C THR A 132 5.28 -19.12 -32.17
N ALA A 133 4.23 -19.66 -32.80
CA ALA A 133 4.36 -20.76 -33.74
C ALA A 133 5.26 -20.38 -34.93
N LEU A 134 5.07 -19.19 -35.50
CA LEU A 134 5.90 -18.70 -36.59
C LEU A 134 7.35 -18.50 -36.18
N LEU A 135 7.63 -17.85 -35.05
CA LEU A 135 9.00 -17.55 -34.61
C LEU A 135 9.81 -18.82 -34.27
N LYS A 136 9.12 -19.87 -33.80
CA LYS A 136 9.71 -21.19 -33.55
C LYS A 136 9.99 -21.95 -34.85
N ALA A 137 9.04 -21.95 -35.78
CA ALA A 137 9.16 -22.65 -37.06
C ALA A 137 10.07 -21.90 -38.07
N GLY A 138 10.29 -20.60 -37.89
CA GLY A 138 11.15 -19.81 -38.75
C GLY A 138 10.68 -19.80 -40.21
N ASN A 139 11.62 -19.98 -41.14
CA ASN A 139 11.34 -19.96 -42.57
C ASN A 139 10.44 -21.12 -43.02
N ASP A 140 10.49 -22.27 -42.34
CA ASP A 140 9.62 -23.41 -42.64
C ASP A 140 8.15 -23.07 -42.32
N GLY A 141 7.94 -22.38 -41.19
CA GLY A 141 6.63 -21.85 -40.80
C GLY A 141 6.09 -20.85 -41.83
N LEU A 142 6.94 -19.92 -42.26
CA LEU A 142 6.61 -18.97 -43.32
C LEU A 142 6.21 -19.68 -44.63
N GLY A 143 6.96 -20.71 -45.05
CA GLY A 143 6.63 -21.52 -46.23
C GLY A 143 5.26 -22.21 -46.13
N SER A 144 4.93 -22.76 -44.95
CA SER A 144 3.63 -23.41 -44.71
C SER A 144 2.45 -22.43 -44.84
N ILE A 145 2.60 -21.21 -44.30
CA ILE A 145 1.57 -20.16 -44.38
C ILE A 145 1.39 -19.69 -45.82
N ILE A 146 2.49 -19.49 -46.56
CA ILE A 146 2.44 -19.12 -47.98
C ILE A 146 1.70 -20.17 -48.79
N THR A 147 2.00 -21.45 -48.57
CA THR A 147 1.34 -22.55 -49.28
C THR A 147 -0.16 -22.53 -49.01
N SER A 148 -0.57 -22.36 -47.75
CA SER A 148 -1.99 -22.25 -47.38
C SER A 148 -2.69 -21.08 -48.07
N LEU A 149 -2.10 -19.87 -48.02
CA LEU A 149 -2.71 -18.67 -48.60
C LEU A 149 -2.74 -18.70 -50.14
N SER A 150 -1.76 -19.34 -50.78
CA SER A 150 -1.70 -19.45 -52.24
C SER A 150 -2.86 -20.26 -52.84
N THR A 151 -3.49 -21.12 -52.04
CA THR A 151 -4.67 -21.91 -52.46
C THR A 151 -5.97 -21.11 -52.40
N SER A 152 -5.96 -19.91 -51.80
CA SER A 152 -7.13 -19.05 -51.63
C SER A 152 -7.11 -17.89 -52.65
N PRO A 153 -8.02 -17.87 -53.65
CA PRO A 153 -8.05 -16.85 -54.71
C PRO A 153 -8.19 -15.41 -54.18
N GLU A 154 -8.84 -15.24 -53.04
CA GLU A 154 -9.09 -13.95 -52.39
C GLU A 154 -7.81 -13.26 -51.88
N HIS A 155 -6.83 -14.04 -51.43
CA HIS A 155 -5.59 -13.51 -50.84
C HIS A 155 -4.43 -13.43 -51.83
N ALA A 156 -4.55 -14.05 -53.01
CA ALA A 156 -3.52 -14.08 -54.04
C ALA A 156 -2.99 -12.68 -54.45
N PRO A 157 -3.81 -11.62 -54.57
CA PRO A 157 -3.32 -10.29 -54.95
C PRO A 157 -2.38 -9.65 -53.92
N GLN A 158 -2.49 -10.01 -52.64
CA GLN A 158 -1.76 -9.40 -51.52
C GLN A 158 -0.67 -10.33 -50.95
N LEU A 159 -0.45 -11.49 -51.57
CA LEU A 159 0.45 -12.52 -51.07
C LEU A 159 1.88 -12.00 -50.89
N SER A 160 2.39 -11.20 -51.84
CA SER A 160 3.72 -10.61 -51.74
C SER A 160 3.87 -9.69 -50.52
N ASP A 161 2.84 -8.91 -50.20
CA ASP A 161 2.84 -8.03 -49.04
C ASP A 161 2.82 -8.84 -47.75
N TYR A 162 2.02 -9.90 -47.68
CA TYR A 162 1.98 -10.80 -46.53
C TYR A 162 3.33 -11.49 -46.29
N VAL A 163 4.00 -11.96 -47.35
CA VAL A 163 5.35 -12.54 -47.26
C VAL A 163 6.34 -11.53 -46.69
N SER A 164 6.31 -10.29 -47.17
CA SER A 164 7.16 -9.21 -46.67
C SER A 164 6.91 -8.93 -45.18
N ARG A 165 5.64 -8.85 -44.77
CA ARG A 165 5.22 -8.61 -43.37
C ARG A 165 5.64 -9.76 -42.45
N LEU A 166 5.46 -11.02 -42.85
CA LEU A 166 5.91 -12.17 -42.07
C LEU A 166 7.45 -12.25 -41.98
N SER A 167 8.16 -11.92 -43.06
CA SER A 167 9.62 -11.84 -43.05
C SER A 167 10.11 -10.75 -42.08
N LYS A 168 9.42 -9.61 -42.04
CA LYS A 168 9.69 -8.52 -41.08
C LYS A 168 9.45 -8.96 -39.63
N LEU A 169 8.40 -9.75 -39.39
CA LEU A 169 8.08 -10.34 -38.09
C LEU A 169 9.16 -11.33 -37.64
N LEU A 170 9.63 -12.21 -38.52
CA LEU A 170 10.76 -13.13 -38.24
C LEU A 170 12.04 -12.35 -37.91
N GLY A 171 12.31 -11.27 -38.64
CA GLY A 171 13.48 -10.41 -38.44
C GLY A 171 13.51 -9.63 -37.12
N ILE A 172 12.51 -9.77 -36.24
CA ILE A 172 12.58 -9.25 -34.86
C ILE A 172 13.74 -9.90 -34.10
N ARG A 173 14.01 -11.19 -34.34
CA ARG A 173 15.08 -11.95 -33.67
C ARG A 173 16.47 -11.35 -33.92
N ASP A 174 16.64 -10.67 -35.04
CA ASP A 174 17.91 -10.11 -35.49
C ASP A 174 18.08 -8.63 -35.11
N ILE A 175 17.13 -8.04 -34.38
CA ILE A 175 17.23 -6.67 -33.89
C ILE A 175 18.36 -6.59 -32.85
N ASP A 176 19.25 -5.62 -33.03
CA ASP A 176 20.28 -5.28 -32.05
C ASP A 176 19.73 -4.40 -30.94
N LEU A 177 19.92 -4.84 -29.70
CA LEU A 177 19.74 -4.02 -28.50
C LEU A 177 21.10 -3.53 -28.02
N HIS A 178 21.16 -2.25 -27.64
CA HIS A 178 22.31 -1.68 -26.96
C HIS A 178 22.38 -2.23 -25.53
N ILE A 179 23.56 -2.68 -25.10
CA ILE A 179 23.80 -3.24 -23.76
C ILE A 179 24.93 -2.43 -23.14
N GLU A 180 24.64 -1.79 -22.02
CA GLU A 180 25.64 -1.16 -21.16
C GLU A 180 26.06 -2.16 -20.08
N GLU A 181 27.37 -2.36 -19.90
CA GLU A 181 27.91 -3.35 -18.98
C GLU A 181 28.61 -2.68 -17.80
N ILE A 182 28.13 -2.97 -16.59
CA ILE A 182 28.82 -2.63 -15.35
C ILE A 182 29.86 -3.71 -15.09
N THR A 183 31.13 -3.30 -14.95
CA THR A 183 32.28 -4.17 -14.74
C THR A 183 33.19 -3.57 -13.65
N GLY A 184 33.99 -4.40 -12.97
CA GLY A 184 34.94 -3.96 -11.94
C GLY A 184 34.85 -4.82 -10.67
N GLY A 185 36.00 -5.13 -10.06
CA GLY A 185 36.06 -5.93 -8.83
C GLY A 185 35.52 -5.22 -7.58
N ASP A 186 35.36 -3.90 -7.67
CA ASP A 186 34.76 -3.02 -6.67
C ASP A 186 33.23 -2.87 -6.80
N MET A 187 32.65 -3.43 -7.88
CA MET A 187 31.20 -3.43 -8.11
C MET A 187 30.51 -4.44 -7.21
N THR A 188 30.34 -4.06 -5.95
CA THR A 188 29.55 -4.80 -4.96
C THR A 188 28.05 -4.70 -5.26
N LEU A 189 27.26 -5.61 -4.69
CA LEU A 189 25.80 -5.62 -4.81
C LEU A 189 25.17 -4.26 -4.43
N ASP A 190 25.65 -3.65 -3.35
CA ASP A 190 25.15 -2.35 -2.86
C ASP A 190 25.40 -1.24 -3.89
N VAL A 191 26.60 -1.18 -4.47
CA VAL A 191 26.95 -0.21 -5.53
C VAL A 191 26.10 -0.43 -6.78
N VAL A 192 25.89 -1.68 -7.17
CA VAL A 192 25.09 -2.03 -8.35
C VAL A 192 23.63 -1.61 -8.18
N VAL A 193 23.06 -1.76 -6.97
CA VAL A 193 21.68 -1.35 -6.72
C VAL A 193 21.55 0.18 -6.62
N ASP A 194 22.55 0.87 -6.08
CA ASP A 194 22.60 2.32 -6.13
C ASP A 194 22.64 2.85 -7.58
N ILE A 195 23.43 2.21 -8.45
CA ILE A 195 23.46 2.52 -9.88
C ILE A 195 22.10 2.25 -10.50
N PHE A 196 21.49 1.09 -10.24
CA PHE A 196 20.16 0.75 -10.73
C PHE A 196 19.13 1.81 -10.33
N ASN A 197 19.08 2.22 -9.06
CA ASN A 197 18.12 3.20 -8.56
C ASN A 197 18.35 4.61 -9.15
N LYS A 198 19.60 4.99 -9.43
CA LYS A 198 19.92 6.27 -10.10
C LYS A 198 19.50 6.26 -11.58
N VAL A 199 19.75 5.16 -12.29
CA VAL A 199 19.39 5.00 -13.70
C VAL A 199 17.87 4.88 -13.87
N ASN A 200 17.20 4.17 -12.96
CA ASN A 200 15.74 3.99 -12.97
C ASN A 200 14.97 5.11 -12.23
N SER A 201 15.45 6.35 -12.27
CA SER A 201 14.81 7.50 -11.59
C SER A 201 13.38 7.81 -12.07
N GLY A 202 12.99 7.37 -13.27
CA GLY A 202 11.61 7.43 -13.77
C GLY A 202 10.78 6.15 -13.59
N GLY A 203 11.39 5.07 -13.09
CA GLY A 203 10.72 3.81 -12.73
C GLY A 203 10.53 3.70 -11.22
N THR A 204 9.96 2.59 -10.75
CA THR A 204 9.78 2.41 -9.31
C THR A 204 11.10 2.09 -8.63
N LYS A 205 11.44 2.88 -7.61
CA LYS A 205 12.62 2.68 -6.79
C LYS A 205 12.52 1.35 -6.05
N LEU A 206 13.60 0.57 -6.06
CA LEU A 206 13.72 -0.57 -5.15
C LEU A 206 13.85 -0.04 -3.73
N SER A 207 13.02 -0.54 -2.80
CA SER A 207 13.13 -0.15 -1.40
C SER A 207 14.38 -0.76 -0.75
N LYS A 208 14.87 -0.17 0.35
CA LYS A 208 15.94 -0.80 1.15
C LYS A 208 15.53 -2.17 1.67
N GLY A 209 14.23 -2.37 1.93
CA GLY A 209 13.68 -3.67 2.33
C GLY A 209 13.71 -4.69 1.20
N ASP A 210 13.48 -4.29 -0.05
CA ASP A 210 13.58 -5.19 -1.20
C ASP A 210 15.01 -5.69 -1.39
N LEU A 211 16.00 -4.80 -1.23
CA LEU A 211 17.42 -5.17 -1.29
C LEU A 211 17.78 -6.20 -0.20
N ALA A 212 17.36 -5.91 1.03
CA ALA A 212 17.64 -6.78 2.15
C ALA A 212 16.94 -8.14 2.00
N LEU A 213 15.68 -8.14 1.55
CA LEU A 213 14.94 -9.37 1.28
C LEU A 213 15.59 -10.19 0.18
N ALA A 214 16.07 -9.54 -0.87
CA ALA A 214 16.73 -10.22 -1.97
C ALA A 214 18.01 -10.92 -1.56
N LYS A 215 18.83 -10.26 -0.75
CA LYS A 215 20.03 -10.84 -0.18
C LYS A 215 19.69 -12.05 0.71
N ILE A 216 18.60 -11.96 1.48
CA ILE A 216 18.09 -13.09 2.27
C ILE A 216 17.62 -14.22 1.35
N CYS A 217 16.95 -13.91 0.25
CA CYS A 217 16.49 -14.92 -0.70
C CYS A 217 17.65 -15.74 -1.28
N ALA A 218 18.84 -15.14 -1.45
CA ALA A 218 20.00 -15.87 -1.97
C ALA A 218 20.43 -17.05 -1.12
N ASP A 219 20.34 -16.89 0.19
CA ASP A 219 20.63 -17.95 1.15
C ASP A 219 19.36 -18.76 1.51
N TRP A 220 18.17 -18.20 1.24
CA TRP A 220 16.87 -18.79 1.54
C TRP A 220 15.81 -18.44 0.47
N PRO A 221 15.77 -19.16 -0.66
CA PRO A 221 14.92 -18.81 -1.81
C PRO A 221 13.42 -18.72 -1.50
N GLN A 222 12.96 -19.45 -0.49
CA GLN A 222 11.55 -19.48 -0.08
C GLN A 222 11.14 -18.32 0.84
N ALA A 223 12.07 -17.43 1.27
CA ALA A 223 11.83 -16.35 2.24
C ALA A 223 10.59 -15.52 1.90
N ARG A 224 10.49 -15.05 0.64
CA ARG A 224 9.39 -14.21 0.17
C ARG A 224 8.04 -14.94 0.25
N THR A 225 8.00 -16.22 -0.10
CA THR A 225 6.79 -17.04 -0.05
C THR A 225 6.34 -17.26 1.38
N GLU A 226 7.25 -17.60 2.28
CA GLU A 226 6.98 -17.83 3.70
C GLU A 226 6.48 -16.56 4.41
N MET A 227 7.07 -15.41 4.10
CA MET A 227 6.59 -14.11 4.61
C MET A 227 5.19 -13.78 4.09
N LYS A 228 4.90 -14.05 2.81
CA LYS A 228 3.55 -13.86 2.24
C LYS A 228 2.50 -14.75 2.91
N VAL A 229 2.86 -15.94 3.38
CA VAL A 229 1.95 -16.80 4.16
C VAL A 229 1.54 -16.12 5.47
N GLN A 230 2.50 -15.52 6.20
CA GLN A 230 2.22 -14.79 7.44
C GLN A 230 1.35 -13.54 7.18
N LEU A 231 1.66 -12.78 6.13
CA LEU A 231 0.84 -11.63 5.71
C LEU A 231 -0.59 -12.05 5.36
N GLY A 232 -0.76 -13.17 4.64
CA GLY A 232 -2.07 -13.71 4.28
C GLY A 232 -2.92 -14.08 5.50
N LYS A 233 -2.29 -14.62 6.55
CA LYS A 233 -2.95 -14.90 7.83
C LYS A 233 -3.49 -13.63 8.49
N TRP A 234 -2.69 -12.57 8.57
CA TRP A 234 -3.16 -11.31 9.16
C TRP A 234 -4.23 -10.62 8.29
N ARG A 235 -4.13 -10.74 6.97
CA ARG A 235 -5.17 -10.26 6.05
C ARG A 235 -6.52 -10.93 6.28
N GLN A 236 -6.52 -12.24 6.52
CA GLN A 236 -7.75 -12.97 6.89
C GLN A 236 -8.31 -12.53 8.25
N ALA A 237 -7.43 -12.10 9.18
CA ALA A 237 -7.82 -11.55 10.46
C ALA A 237 -8.23 -10.06 10.39
N GLY A 238 -8.23 -9.44 9.20
CA GLY A 238 -8.66 -8.05 9.00
C GLY A 238 -7.56 -7.00 9.12
N TYR A 239 -6.28 -7.40 9.11
CA TYR A 239 -5.11 -6.50 9.12
C TYR A 239 -4.29 -6.64 7.84
N ASP A 240 -3.91 -5.56 7.18
CA ASP A 240 -3.15 -5.62 5.93
C ASP A 240 -1.75 -5.01 6.12
N PHE A 241 -0.69 -5.80 5.91
CA PHE A 241 0.69 -5.34 6.09
C PHE A 241 1.53 -5.58 4.83
N SER A 242 2.60 -4.80 4.67
CA SER A 242 3.56 -4.96 3.56
C SER A 242 4.68 -5.94 3.91
N LEU A 243 5.36 -6.45 2.87
CA LEU A 243 6.58 -7.27 3.03
C LEU A 243 7.69 -6.50 3.73
N ASP A 244 7.90 -5.23 3.36
CA ASP A 244 8.87 -4.34 3.99
C ASP A 244 8.61 -4.16 5.50
N TRP A 245 7.35 -3.97 5.90
CA TRP A 245 6.96 -3.86 7.31
C TRP A 245 7.24 -5.16 8.09
N LEU A 246 6.93 -6.32 7.50
CA LEU A 246 7.21 -7.61 8.13
C LEU A 246 8.71 -7.84 8.24
N LEU A 247 9.48 -7.58 7.17
CA LEU A 247 10.93 -7.72 7.19
C LEU A 247 11.55 -6.83 8.26
N ARG A 248 11.06 -5.60 8.43
CA ARG A 248 11.52 -4.70 9.48
C ARG A 248 11.21 -5.26 10.87
N SER A 249 10.02 -5.82 11.07
CA SER A 249 9.68 -6.48 12.32
C SER A 249 10.59 -7.68 12.61
N VAL A 250 10.91 -8.49 11.59
CA VAL A 250 11.91 -9.58 11.70
C VAL A 250 13.28 -9.03 12.07
N ASN A 251 13.72 -7.94 11.43
CA ASN A 251 14.98 -7.29 11.73
C ASN A 251 15.05 -6.82 13.18
N THR A 252 14.03 -6.09 13.67
CA THR A 252 14.01 -5.59 15.05
C THR A 252 14.09 -6.72 16.07
N VAL A 253 13.43 -7.85 15.82
CA VAL A 253 13.48 -9.04 16.68
C VAL A 253 14.84 -9.73 16.62
N LEU A 254 15.49 -9.77 15.46
CA LEU A 254 16.78 -10.43 15.28
C LEU A 254 17.96 -9.60 15.79
N THR A 255 17.99 -8.32 15.44
CA THR A 255 19.16 -7.45 15.59
C THR A 255 18.98 -6.39 16.68
N GLY A 256 17.75 -6.06 17.05
CA GLY A 256 17.45 -4.89 17.89
C GLY A 256 17.40 -3.57 17.13
N GLU A 257 17.53 -3.60 15.79
CA GLU A 257 17.60 -2.41 14.93
C GLU A 257 16.54 -2.50 13.84
N ALA A 258 15.95 -1.37 13.44
CA ALA A 258 15.00 -1.27 12.33
C ALA A 258 15.71 -1.21 10.97
N LYS A 259 16.88 -0.55 10.90
CA LYS A 259 17.62 -0.35 9.64
C LYS A 259 18.11 -1.68 9.07
N PHE A 260 17.79 -1.94 7.80
CA PHE A 260 18.09 -3.23 7.16
C PHE A 260 19.57 -3.55 6.98
N LEU A 261 20.48 -2.56 7.07
CA LEU A 261 21.92 -2.82 6.97
C LEU A 261 22.38 -3.85 8.02
N HIS A 262 21.71 -3.91 9.17
CA HIS A 262 22.02 -4.85 10.25
C HIS A 262 21.66 -6.30 9.91
N LEU A 263 20.84 -6.54 8.89
CA LEU A 263 20.57 -7.89 8.36
C LEU A 263 21.70 -8.40 7.46
N HIS A 264 22.58 -7.54 6.93
CA HIS A 264 23.55 -7.91 5.90
C HIS A 264 24.54 -9.01 6.33
N GLY A 265 24.77 -9.19 7.63
CA GLY A 265 25.66 -10.22 8.19
C GLY A 265 24.92 -11.42 8.79
N LYS A 266 23.61 -11.55 8.60
CA LYS A 266 22.78 -12.59 9.20
C LYS A 266 22.58 -13.77 8.25
N THR A 267 22.64 -14.97 8.81
CA THR A 267 22.47 -16.22 8.05
C THR A 267 20.99 -16.54 7.83
N ALA A 268 20.68 -17.31 6.78
CA ALA A 268 19.33 -17.79 6.51
C ALA A 268 18.65 -18.46 7.72
N PRO A 269 19.30 -19.37 8.48
CA PRO A 269 18.69 -19.96 9.68
C PRO A 269 18.35 -18.94 10.77
N GLU A 270 19.20 -17.92 11.00
CA GLU A 270 18.91 -16.84 11.95
C GLU A 270 17.66 -16.05 11.54
N VAL A 271 17.53 -15.74 10.25
CA VAL A 271 16.39 -15.00 9.71
C VAL A 271 15.11 -15.84 9.76
N GLN A 272 15.18 -17.13 9.47
CA GLN A 272 14.04 -18.05 9.58
C GLN A 272 13.54 -18.18 11.04
N ASP A 273 14.45 -18.33 11.99
CA ASP A 273 14.10 -18.34 13.41
C ASP A 273 13.48 -17.01 13.84
N ALA A 274 14.09 -15.90 13.45
CA ALA A 274 13.57 -14.57 13.73
C ALA A 274 12.18 -14.33 13.12
N LEU A 275 11.90 -14.83 11.90
CA LEU A 275 10.55 -14.76 11.32
C LEU A 275 9.54 -15.49 12.21
N LYS A 276 9.85 -16.70 12.67
CA LYS A 276 8.96 -17.47 13.55
C LYS A 276 8.68 -16.72 14.86
N ARG A 277 9.73 -16.20 15.49
CA ARG A 277 9.62 -15.43 16.75
C ARG A 277 8.84 -14.14 16.52
N ALA A 278 9.19 -13.36 15.51
CA ALA A 278 8.51 -12.11 15.16
C ALA A 278 7.03 -12.34 14.87
N SER A 279 6.65 -13.32 14.04
CA SER A 279 5.25 -13.64 13.74
C SER A 279 4.45 -13.98 15.00
N ARG A 280 5.01 -14.79 15.92
CA ARG A 280 4.37 -15.11 17.20
C ARG A 280 4.17 -13.88 18.08
N HIS A 281 5.16 -12.99 18.14
CA HIS A 281 5.08 -11.80 18.97
C HIS A 281 4.20 -10.70 18.35
N ILE A 282 4.13 -10.62 17.02
CA ILE A 282 3.15 -9.80 16.30
C ILE A 282 1.73 -10.30 16.59
N ASP A 283 1.47 -11.62 16.51
CA ASP A 283 0.16 -12.17 16.88
C ASP A 283 -0.21 -11.78 18.31
N THR A 284 0.75 -11.88 19.24
CA THR A 284 0.54 -11.51 20.64
C THR A 284 0.22 -10.02 20.77
N ALA A 285 1.00 -9.14 20.12
CA ALA A 285 0.77 -7.70 20.13
C ALA A 285 -0.60 -7.33 19.56
N LEU A 286 -0.98 -7.89 18.40
CA LEU A 286 -2.29 -7.67 17.79
C LEU A 286 -3.44 -8.17 18.68
N ASN A 287 -3.27 -9.32 19.35
CA ASN A 287 -4.26 -9.82 20.30
C ASN A 287 -4.39 -8.93 21.55
N LEU A 288 -3.29 -8.36 22.04
CA LEU A 288 -3.33 -7.39 23.14
C LEU A 288 -4.04 -6.10 22.72
N ILE A 289 -3.71 -5.57 21.55
CA ILE A 289 -4.31 -4.36 20.98
C ILE A 289 -5.81 -4.57 20.75
N SER A 290 -6.20 -5.64 20.04
CA SER A 290 -7.59 -5.96 19.76
C SER A 290 -8.37 -6.29 21.04
N GLY A 291 -7.81 -7.15 21.91
CA GLY A 291 -8.51 -7.64 23.09
C GLY A 291 -8.68 -6.60 24.20
N ARG A 292 -7.68 -5.75 24.45
CA ARG A 292 -7.74 -4.75 25.53
C ARG A 292 -8.19 -3.37 25.05
N LEU A 293 -7.78 -2.95 23.85
CA LEU A 293 -8.10 -1.62 23.31
C LEU A 293 -9.28 -1.64 22.32
N GLY A 294 -9.69 -2.82 21.87
CA GLY A 294 -10.78 -2.97 20.91
C GLY A 294 -10.39 -2.65 19.46
N LEU A 295 -9.12 -2.33 19.17
CA LEU A 295 -8.63 -1.99 17.83
C LEU A 295 -8.41 -3.27 17.01
N ASP A 296 -9.47 -3.71 16.35
CA ASP A 296 -9.65 -5.09 15.87
C ASP A 296 -9.52 -5.27 14.35
N HIS A 297 -9.22 -4.21 13.60
CA HIS A 297 -9.02 -4.28 12.15
C HIS A 297 -8.14 -3.14 11.62
N ASP A 298 -7.70 -3.27 10.37
CA ASP A 298 -6.69 -2.42 9.73
C ASP A 298 -6.99 -0.91 9.79
N ARG A 299 -8.26 -0.53 9.59
CA ARG A 299 -8.69 0.88 9.53
C ARG A 299 -8.53 1.61 10.86
N VAL A 300 -8.66 0.90 11.97
CA VAL A 300 -8.52 1.48 13.32
C VAL A 300 -7.16 1.16 13.93
N LEU A 301 -6.30 0.42 13.22
CA LEU A 301 -4.94 0.13 13.64
C LEU A 301 -3.99 1.27 13.24
N PHE A 302 -3.82 2.23 14.14
CA PHE A 302 -2.79 3.25 14.06
C PHE A 302 -1.42 2.78 14.58
N GLY A 303 -0.37 3.57 14.33
CA GLY A 303 0.96 3.34 14.90
C GLY A 303 1.60 2.02 14.47
N ARG A 304 1.51 1.61 13.21
CA ARG A 304 1.99 0.29 12.72
C ARG A 304 3.45 -0.01 13.06
N GLY A 305 4.32 1.00 13.09
CA GLY A 305 5.72 0.84 13.51
C GLY A 305 5.88 0.43 14.98
N ALA A 306 4.92 0.80 15.84
CA ALA A 306 4.91 0.43 17.25
C ALA A 306 4.83 -1.09 17.45
N VAL A 307 4.14 -1.80 16.54
CA VAL A 307 3.99 -3.25 16.61
C VAL A 307 5.36 -3.95 16.47
N SER A 308 6.29 -3.41 15.67
CA SER A 308 7.65 -3.94 15.56
C SER A 308 8.42 -3.78 16.88
N VAL A 309 8.30 -2.62 17.53
CA VAL A 309 8.88 -2.37 18.86
C VAL A 309 8.27 -3.29 19.92
N MET A 310 6.94 -3.44 19.94
CA MET A 310 6.25 -4.38 20.82
C MET A 310 6.70 -5.82 20.58
N ALA A 311 6.90 -6.23 19.33
CA ALA A 311 7.35 -7.57 19.00
C ALA A 311 8.74 -7.86 19.57
N ARG A 312 9.68 -6.90 19.44
CA ARG A 312 11.01 -6.99 20.06
C ARG A 312 10.94 -7.01 21.59
N TYR A 313 10.13 -6.14 22.19
CA TYR A 313 9.94 -6.14 23.63
C TYR A 313 9.44 -7.49 24.14
N LEU A 314 8.39 -8.04 23.52
CA LEU A 314 7.84 -9.34 23.87
C LEU A 314 8.84 -10.49 23.71
N ASP A 315 9.74 -10.37 22.74
CA ASP A 315 10.77 -11.35 22.45
C ASP A 315 11.92 -11.36 23.47
N GLN A 316 12.29 -10.20 24.02
CA GLN A 316 13.32 -10.08 25.05
C GLN A 316 12.86 -10.54 26.44
N ARG A 317 11.55 -10.74 26.63
CA ARG A 317 10.99 -11.09 27.94
C ARG A 317 11.33 -12.51 28.36
N THR A 318 11.68 -12.63 29.63
CA THR A 318 11.83 -13.91 30.32
C THR A 318 10.71 -14.06 31.35
N GLY A 319 9.51 -14.44 30.88
CA GLY A 319 8.37 -14.74 31.75
C GLY A 319 7.05 -14.08 31.32
N PRO A 320 5.95 -14.41 32.02
CA PRO A 320 4.64 -13.84 31.73
C PRO A 320 4.64 -12.32 31.95
N MET A 321 3.74 -11.64 31.25
CA MET A 321 3.47 -10.22 31.44
C MET A 321 2.32 -10.04 32.41
N ASP A 322 2.54 -9.25 33.45
CA ASP A 322 1.46 -8.90 34.37
C ASP A 322 0.53 -7.84 33.76
N GLN A 323 -0.59 -7.59 34.43
CA GLN A 323 -1.58 -6.62 33.96
C GLN A 323 -1.03 -5.19 33.89
N LYS A 324 -0.22 -4.78 34.88
CA LYS A 324 0.28 -3.41 34.98
C LYS A 324 1.24 -3.12 33.83
N GLU A 325 2.15 -4.04 33.56
CA GLU A 325 3.14 -3.95 32.50
C GLU A 325 2.47 -4.02 31.12
N ARG A 326 1.50 -4.92 30.93
CA ARG A 326 0.70 -5.01 29.71
C ARG A 326 -0.02 -3.70 29.41
N ASP A 327 -0.74 -3.15 30.39
CA ASP A 327 -1.52 -1.94 30.19
C ASP A 327 -0.60 -0.73 29.99
N LYS A 328 0.60 -0.71 30.58
CA LYS A 328 1.62 0.31 30.34
C LYS A 328 2.23 0.25 28.94
N LEU A 329 2.49 -0.95 28.41
CA LEU A 329 2.90 -1.14 27.01
C LEU A 329 1.81 -0.63 26.05
N LEU A 330 0.54 -0.93 26.35
CA LEU A 330 -0.60 -0.47 25.56
C LEU A 330 -0.80 1.04 25.67
N PHE A 331 -0.56 1.64 26.84
CA PHE A 331 -0.53 3.09 27.01
C PHE A 331 0.52 3.73 26.09
N TRP A 332 1.75 3.20 26.07
CA TRP A 332 2.78 3.66 25.14
C TRP A 332 2.34 3.52 23.68
N TYR A 333 1.76 2.38 23.30
CA TYR A 333 1.26 2.14 21.95
C TYR A 333 0.20 3.18 21.54
N VAL A 334 -0.80 3.43 22.39
CA VAL A 334 -1.87 4.41 22.14
C VAL A 334 -1.27 5.81 21.97
N GLN A 335 -0.36 6.21 22.86
CA GLN A 335 0.31 7.51 22.79
C GLN A 335 1.13 7.65 21.49
N ALA A 336 1.92 6.65 21.13
CA ALA A 336 2.74 6.69 19.92
C ALA A 336 1.90 6.72 18.64
N GLY A 337 0.78 5.99 18.61
CA GLY A 337 -0.17 6.00 17.49
C GLY A 337 -0.95 7.30 17.37
N MET A 338 -1.53 7.78 18.48
CA MET A 338 -2.34 9.00 18.55
C MET A 338 -1.56 10.25 18.12
N TRP A 339 -0.25 10.29 18.39
CA TRP A 339 0.60 11.41 18.00
C TRP A 339 1.31 11.21 16.65
N GLY A 340 1.06 10.11 15.93
CA GLY A 340 1.63 9.91 14.59
C GLY A 340 3.15 9.70 14.58
N ARG A 341 3.72 9.15 15.67
CA ARG A 341 5.18 8.95 15.82
C ARG A 341 5.83 8.24 14.64
N PHE A 342 5.12 7.32 14.00
CA PHE A 342 5.64 6.50 12.91
C PHE A 342 5.16 6.93 11.51
N SER A 343 4.60 8.12 11.34
CA SER A 343 4.06 8.57 10.05
C SER A 343 5.12 9.18 9.10
N GLY A 344 6.26 9.63 9.65
CA GLY A 344 7.37 10.22 8.88
C GLY A 344 8.63 9.35 8.88
N SER A 345 9.50 9.54 9.88
CA SER A 345 10.79 8.84 10.02
C SER A 345 10.67 7.51 10.76
N THR A 346 9.90 6.55 10.21
CA THR A 346 9.57 5.28 10.88
C THR A 346 10.79 4.56 11.45
N GLU A 347 11.86 4.39 10.65
CA GLU A 347 13.07 3.65 11.08
C GLU A 347 13.77 4.32 12.27
N SER A 348 13.99 5.64 12.20
CA SER A 348 14.68 6.38 13.26
C SER A 348 13.91 6.36 14.57
N PHE A 349 12.57 6.45 14.53
CA PHE A 349 11.76 6.38 15.74
C PHE A 349 11.71 4.97 16.32
N ILE A 350 11.64 3.93 15.49
CA ILE A 350 11.75 2.55 15.98
C ILE A 350 13.11 2.34 16.65
N ASP A 351 14.23 2.72 16.02
CA ASP A 351 15.57 2.59 16.61
C ASP A 351 15.67 3.32 17.96
N ALA A 352 15.19 4.57 18.04
CA ALA A 352 15.18 5.34 19.29
C ALA A 352 14.34 4.68 20.39
N ASP A 353 13.20 4.10 20.02
CA ASP A 353 12.32 3.39 20.95
C ASP A 353 12.94 2.05 21.43
N LEU A 354 13.65 1.34 20.55
CA LEU A 354 14.38 0.11 20.88
C LEU A 354 15.59 0.41 21.79
N GLU A 355 16.36 1.46 21.49
CA GLU A 355 17.47 1.90 22.35
C GLU A 355 16.97 2.30 23.75
N ALA A 356 15.87 3.04 23.81
CA ALA A 356 15.24 3.41 25.09
C ALA A 356 14.76 2.18 25.87
N LEU A 357 14.18 1.21 25.17
CA LEU A 357 13.74 -0.05 25.76
C LEU A 357 14.92 -0.83 26.36
N ASP A 358 16.02 -0.96 25.62
CA ASP A 358 17.22 -1.65 26.09
C ASP A 358 17.90 -0.93 27.27
N ALA A 359 17.85 0.41 27.28
CA ALA A 359 18.48 1.21 28.33
C ALA A 359 17.68 1.29 29.64
N GLY A 360 16.35 1.26 29.58
CA GLY A 360 15.51 1.50 30.76
C GLY A 360 14.06 1.02 30.67
N GLY A 361 13.75 0.12 29.74
CA GLY A 361 12.44 -0.48 29.58
C GLY A 361 11.33 0.53 29.22
N LEU A 362 10.09 0.18 29.57
CA LEU A 362 8.91 0.96 29.21
C LEU A 362 8.92 2.39 29.78
N ASP A 363 9.50 2.60 30.96
CA ASP A 363 9.63 3.94 31.56
C ASP A 363 10.46 4.86 30.69
N ARG A 364 11.60 4.35 30.22
CA ARG A 364 12.49 5.14 29.38
C ARG A 364 11.87 5.43 28.02
N MET A 365 11.18 4.46 27.44
CA MET A 365 10.40 4.66 26.20
C MET A 365 9.32 5.74 26.35
N LEU A 366 8.59 5.74 27.47
CA LEU A 366 7.59 6.76 27.75
C LEU A 366 8.20 8.15 27.98
N ASP A 367 9.36 8.21 28.62
CA ASP A 367 10.08 9.48 28.81
C ASP A 367 10.54 10.08 27.47
N ILE A 368 11.10 9.28 26.56
CA ILE A 368 11.49 9.81 25.23
C ILE A 368 10.27 10.24 24.41
N LEU A 369 9.15 9.53 24.54
CA LEU A 369 7.90 9.90 23.85
C LEU A 369 7.36 11.23 24.38
N ARG A 370 7.35 11.39 25.71
CA ARG A 370 6.93 12.63 26.38
C ARG A 370 7.84 13.81 26.03
N LEU A 371 9.16 13.60 25.97
CA LEU A 371 10.12 14.64 25.59
C LEU A 371 9.99 15.03 24.13
N TRP A 372 9.75 14.06 23.24
CA TRP A 372 9.53 14.31 21.81
C TRP A 372 8.26 15.12 21.57
N HIS A 373 7.15 14.78 22.24
CA HIS A 373 5.87 15.45 22.00
C HIS A 373 5.64 16.70 22.86
N GLY A 374 6.34 16.85 23.99
CA GLY A 374 6.16 17.97 24.94
C GLY A 374 5.09 17.75 26.00
N GLY A 375 4.33 16.65 25.94
CA GLY A 375 3.31 16.25 26.92
C GLY A 375 2.48 15.07 26.41
N LEU A 376 1.75 14.40 27.30
CA LEU A 376 0.97 13.20 26.95
C LEU A 376 -0.52 13.31 27.30
N ARG A 377 -0.94 14.37 28.02
CA ARG A 377 -2.36 14.60 28.33
C ARG A 377 -3.08 15.20 27.13
N VAL A 378 -4.21 14.61 26.78
CA VAL A 378 -5.05 15.04 25.66
C VAL A 378 -5.87 16.25 26.05
N GLU A 379 -5.84 17.28 25.20
CA GLU A 379 -6.69 18.48 25.31
C GLU A 379 -7.80 18.49 24.24
N PRO A 380 -8.90 19.25 24.43
CA PRO A 380 -10.04 19.30 23.50
C PRO A 380 -9.64 19.67 22.05
N GLY A 381 -8.60 20.48 21.90
CA GLY A 381 -8.10 20.92 20.59
C GLY A 381 -7.54 19.80 19.69
N HIS A 382 -7.27 18.60 20.23
CA HIS A 382 -6.82 17.47 19.42
C HIS A 382 -7.96 16.74 18.67
N PHE A 383 -9.22 16.96 19.06
CA PHE A 383 -10.41 16.40 18.40
C PHE A 383 -10.96 17.31 17.28
N THR A 384 -10.07 18.00 16.57
CA THR A 384 -10.39 18.94 15.48
C THR A 384 -10.31 18.31 14.09
N GLY A 385 -9.73 17.11 13.96
CA GLY A 385 -9.68 16.38 12.69
C GLY A 385 -11.07 16.06 12.14
N TRP A 386 -11.16 15.89 10.81
CA TRP A 386 -12.44 15.91 10.09
C TRP A 386 -12.60 14.82 9.02
N ASN A 387 -11.96 13.67 9.21
CA ASN A 387 -12.08 12.52 8.31
C ASN A 387 -11.70 11.21 9.03
N LEU A 388 -11.86 10.08 8.33
CA LEU A 388 -11.56 8.73 8.86
C LEU A 388 -10.05 8.43 8.96
N GLY A 389 -9.19 9.21 8.31
CA GLY A 389 -7.73 9.07 8.39
C GLY A 389 -7.09 9.90 9.50
N ALA A 390 -7.86 10.79 10.15
CA ALA A 390 -7.38 11.66 11.21
C ALA A 390 -6.93 10.85 12.43
N ARG A 391 -5.82 11.26 13.05
CA ARG A 391 -5.17 10.54 14.17
C ARG A 391 -6.09 10.19 15.34
N PHE A 392 -7.12 11.01 15.57
CA PHE A 392 -8.08 10.84 16.67
C PHE A 392 -9.32 10.03 16.29
N TYR A 393 -9.47 9.61 15.03
CA TYR A 393 -10.55 8.70 14.64
C TYR A 393 -10.38 7.30 15.28
N PRO A 394 -9.20 6.65 15.22
CA PRO A 394 -8.94 5.43 16.00
C PRO A 394 -9.13 5.60 17.50
N VAL A 395 -8.85 6.80 18.05
CA VAL A 395 -9.06 7.10 19.48
C VAL A 395 -10.56 7.11 19.81
N LEU A 396 -11.41 7.68 18.96
CA LEU A 396 -12.86 7.61 19.13
C LEU A 396 -13.38 6.17 19.08
N TYR A 397 -12.83 5.35 18.18
CA TYR A 397 -13.18 3.92 18.10
C TYR A 397 -12.74 3.17 19.36
N LEU A 398 -11.50 3.39 19.82
CA LEU A 398 -10.95 2.85 21.06
C LEU A 398 -11.83 3.22 22.26
N LEU A 399 -12.22 4.50 22.37
CA LEU A 399 -13.12 4.98 23.41
C LEU A 399 -14.44 4.20 23.39
N THR A 400 -15.07 4.10 22.22
CA THR A 400 -16.33 3.37 22.03
C THR A 400 -16.23 1.92 22.53
N ARG A 401 -15.14 1.24 22.20
CA ARG A 401 -14.91 -0.15 22.58
C ARG A 401 -14.62 -0.31 24.07
N MET A 402 -13.67 0.46 24.60
CA MET A 402 -13.18 0.32 25.98
C MET A 402 -14.15 0.86 27.03
N ALA A 403 -14.88 1.94 26.72
CA ALA A 403 -15.87 2.51 27.62
C ALA A 403 -17.23 1.80 27.53
N GLU A 404 -17.35 0.77 26.69
CA GLU A 404 -18.60 0.03 26.49
C GLU A 404 -19.76 0.93 26.08
N ALA A 405 -19.50 1.88 25.17
CA ALA A 405 -20.49 2.80 24.62
C ALA A 405 -21.73 2.02 24.14
N LYS A 406 -22.92 2.56 24.40
CA LYS A 406 -24.18 1.87 24.07
C LYS A 406 -24.64 2.20 22.66
N ASP A 407 -25.15 1.18 21.97
CA ASP A 407 -25.87 1.32 20.72
C ASP A 407 -27.17 2.10 20.94
N TRP A 408 -27.46 3.09 20.09
CA TRP A 408 -28.65 3.93 20.24
C TRP A 408 -29.96 3.25 19.81
N GLY A 409 -29.90 2.15 19.05
CA GLY A 409 -31.09 1.42 18.60
C GLY A 409 -31.51 0.29 19.53
N ASN A 410 -30.56 -0.35 20.22
CA ASN A 410 -30.86 -1.49 21.10
C ASN A 410 -30.34 -1.35 22.55
N GLY A 411 -29.56 -0.32 22.86
CA GLY A 411 -29.04 -0.04 24.21
C GLY A 411 -27.92 -0.97 24.68
N LEU A 412 -27.47 -1.92 23.86
CA LEU A 412 -26.41 -2.87 24.21
C LEU A 412 -25.02 -2.23 24.06
N PRO A 413 -24.05 -2.64 24.89
CA PRO A 413 -22.66 -2.25 24.73
C PRO A 413 -22.07 -2.64 23.36
N LEU A 414 -21.34 -1.72 22.73
CA LEU A 414 -20.68 -1.89 21.43
C LEU A 414 -19.33 -2.64 21.55
N LYS A 415 -19.36 -3.83 22.18
CA LYS A 415 -18.18 -4.67 22.42
C LYS A 415 -17.66 -5.35 21.16
N ALA A 416 -16.40 -5.78 21.21
CA ALA A 416 -15.83 -6.68 20.22
C ALA A 416 -16.59 -8.03 20.18
N GLY A 417 -16.63 -8.68 19.01
CA GLY A 417 -17.23 -10.02 18.86
C GLY A 417 -18.74 -10.07 18.62
N MET A 418 -19.39 -8.97 18.24
CA MET A 418 -20.80 -9.00 17.81
C MET A 418 -20.97 -9.83 16.53
N LEU A 419 -21.92 -10.76 16.51
CA LEU A 419 -22.12 -11.71 15.41
C LEU A 419 -23.18 -11.22 14.40
N GLY A 420 -22.84 -11.29 13.11
CA GLY A 420 -23.74 -10.99 12.00
C GLY A 420 -23.45 -9.65 11.30
N LYS A 421 -23.73 -9.57 10.00
CA LYS A 421 -23.43 -8.38 9.16
C LYS A 421 -24.11 -7.10 9.67
N LEU A 422 -25.28 -7.22 10.29
CA LEU A 422 -26.04 -6.08 10.83
C LEU A 422 -25.51 -5.56 12.17
N SER A 423 -24.61 -6.30 12.82
CA SER A 423 -23.97 -5.92 14.08
C SER A 423 -22.57 -5.33 13.89
N GLN A 424 -22.14 -5.15 12.63
CA GLN A 424 -20.93 -4.38 12.32
C GLN A 424 -21.12 -2.92 12.71
N LEU A 425 -20.07 -2.31 13.26
CA LEU A 425 -20.06 -0.89 13.58
C LEU A 425 -19.99 -0.06 12.30
N GLU A 426 -20.89 0.90 12.18
CA GLU A 426 -20.89 1.94 11.17
C GLU A 426 -20.70 3.30 11.85
N VAL A 427 -20.01 4.20 11.16
CA VAL A 427 -19.90 5.60 11.58
C VAL A 427 -21.24 6.26 11.33
N HIS A 428 -21.78 6.90 12.36
CA HIS A 428 -22.99 7.70 12.29
C HIS A 428 -22.63 9.18 12.52
N HIS A 429 -23.09 10.03 11.60
CA HIS A 429 -23.02 11.48 11.75
C HIS A 429 -24.15 11.92 12.67
N ILE A 430 -23.79 12.35 13.88
CA ILE A 430 -24.76 12.74 14.91
C ILE A 430 -25.71 13.81 14.37
N PHE A 431 -25.15 14.88 13.81
CA PHE A 431 -25.89 15.82 12.99
C PHE A 431 -25.84 15.33 11.54
N PRO A 432 -26.99 15.04 10.91
CA PRO A 432 -27.01 14.50 9.55
C PRO A 432 -26.32 15.42 8.55
N LYS A 433 -25.46 14.85 7.69
CA LYS A 433 -24.69 15.60 6.69
C LYS A 433 -25.55 16.54 5.85
N ALA A 434 -26.65 16.02 5.30
CA ALA A 434 -27.53 16.77 4.43
C ALA A 434 -28.05 18.05 5.10
N ARG A 435 -28.42 17.96 6.38
CA ARG A 435 -28.95 19.08 7.17
C ARG A 435 -27.88 20.13 7.47
N LEU A 436 -26.65 19.70 7.73
CA LEU A 436 -25.53 20.62 7.96
C LEU A 436 -25.13 21.35 6.67
N TYR A 437 -25.11 20.66 5.52
CA TYR A 437 -24.86 21.31 4.23
C TYR A 437 -25.97 22.30 3.86
N GLU A 438 -27.25 21.95 4.09
CA GLU A 438 -28.39 22.86 3.94
C GLU A 438 -28.24 24.14 4.81
N ALA A 439 -27.63 24.01 5.99
CA ALA A 439 -27.37 25.11 6.91
C ALA A 439 -26.07 25.89 6.61
N GLY A 440 -25.32 25.50 5.56
CA GLY A 440 -24.13 26.23 5.10
C GLY A 440 -22.81 25.85 5.78
N TYR A 441 -22.76 24.74 6.53
CA TYR A 441 -21.50 24.26 7.13
C TYR A 441 -20.56 23.64 6.09
N GLY A 442 -19.25 23.86 6.25
CA GLY A 442 -18.24 23.33 5.35
C GLY A 442 -17.92 21.85 5.59
N ARG A 443 -17.23 21.21 4.62
CA ARG A 443 -16.86 19.77 4.67
C ARG A 443 -16.21 19.35 5.98
N ALA A 444 -15.27 20.16 6.45
CA ALA A 444 -14.47 19.90 7.64
C ALA A 444 -15.31 19.95 8.91
N GLU A 445 -16.32 20.82 8.95
CA GLU A 445 -17.25 20.91 10.06
C GLU A 445 -18.24 19.75 10.03
N VAL A 446 -18.80 19.44 8.85
CA VAL A 446 -19.74 18.32 8.65
C VAL A 446 -19.12 16.98 9.05
N ASN A 447 -17.86 16.77 8.65
CA ASN A 447 -17.12 15.53 8.89
C ASN A 447 -16.19 15.59 10.11
N ALA A 448 -16.39 16.56 11.01
CA ALA A 448 -15.63 16.63 12.26
C ALA A 448 -15.71 15.31 13.03
N ILE A 449 -14.60 14.81 13.59
CA ILE A 449 -14.60 13.60 14.44
C ILE A 449 -15.57 13.76 15.61
N ALA A 450 -15.68 14.98 16.15
CA ALA A 450 -16.64 15.32 17.20
C ALA A 450 -18.11 15.31 16.73
N ASN A 451 -18.40 15.08 15.45
CA ASN A 451 -19.74 14.78 14.93
C ASN A 451 -19.96 13.28 14.67
N PHE A 452 -18.98 12.42 14.96
CA PHE A 452 -19.09 10.98 14.72
C PHE A 452 -19.44 10.23 15.99
N CYS A 453 -20.29 9.22 15.87
CA CYS A 453 -20.44 8.15 16.85
C CYS A 453 -20.46 6.80 16.12
N PHE A 454 -20.42 5.71 16.87
CA PHE A 454 -20.49 4.38 16.27
C PHE A 454 -21.79 3.71 16.67
N LEU A 455 -22.45 3.10 15.70
CA LEU A 455 -23.69 2.36 15.88
C LEU A 455 -23.61 1.04 15.14
N THR A 456 -24.41 0.06 15.54
CA THR A 456 -24.67 -1.09 14.69
C THR A 456 -25.33 -0.65 13.39
N LYS A 457 -25.00 -1.31 12.28
CA LYS A 457 -25.62 -1.04 10.97
C LYS A 457 -27.15 -0.96 11.02
N ARG A 458 -27.80 -1.80 11.82
CA ARG A 458 -29.25 -1.75 12.02
C ARG A 458 -29.70 -0.42 12.64
N ALA A 459 -29.09 -0.01 13.75
CA ALA A 459 -29.44 1.23 14.42
C ALA A 459 -29.15 2.46 13.54
N ASN A 460 -28.06 2.42 12.78
CA ASN A 460 -27.71 3.49 11.83
C ASN A 460 -28.78 3.66 10.73
N LEU A 461 -29.34 2.56 10.21
CA LEU A 461 -30.43 2.60 9.23
C LEU A 461 -31.75 3.13 9.82
N ASP A 462 -32.02 2.84 11.10
CA ASP A 462 -33.26 3.24 11.75
C ASP A 462 -33.32 4.75 12.08
N ILE A 463 -32.15 5.42 12.22
CA ILE A 463 -32.06 6.83 12.65
C ILE A 463 -32.16 7.83 11.47
N LEU A 464 -32.10 7.37 10.22
CA LEU A 464 -32.31 8.18 8.99
C LEU A 464 -31.61 9.58 9.02
N ASP A 465 -32.27 10.63 8.53
CA ASP A 465 -31.78 12.01 8.44
C ASP A 465 -32.48 12.95 9.43
N ASP A 466 -33.05 12.39 10.51
CA ASP A 466 -33.73 13.14 11.56
C ASP A 466 -32.77 14.04 12.34
N ARG A 467 -33.28 15.17 12.83
CA ARG A 467 -32.45 16.13 13.57
C ARG A 467 -32.25 15.67 15.03
N PRO A 468 -31.07 15.92 15.64
CA PRO A 468 -30.80 15.47 17.01
C PRO A 468 -31.85 15.91 18.03
N GLU A 469 -32.39 17.13 17.93
CA GLU A 469 -33.43 17.62 18.82
C GLU A 469 -34.74 16.81 18.77
N ALA A 470 -34.97 16.05 17.68
CA ALA A 470 -36.14 15.20 17.51
C ALA A 470 -35.88 13.77 17.99
N TYR A 471 -34.74 13.17 17.62
CA TYR A 471 -34.51 11.75 17.87
C TYR A 471 -33.77 11.46 19.18
N PHE A 472 -33.00 12.41 19.75
CA PHE A 472 -32.31 12.23 21.03
C PHE A 472 -33.24 11.97 22.22
N PRO A 473 -34.35 12.72 22.43
CA PRO A 473 -35.28 12.43 23.52
C PRO A 473 -35.82 10.99 23.46
N ALA A 474 -36.12 10.51 22.25
CA ALA A 474 -36.65 9.16 22.04
C ALA A 474 -35.60 8.07 22.31
N ILE A 475 -34.33 8.30 21.95
CA ILE A 475 -33.23 7.39 22.31
C ILE A 475 -33.09 7.32 23.82
N GLU A 476 -33.03 8.48 24.49
CA GLU A 476 -32.78 8.53 25.94
C GLU A 476 -33.96 7.96 26.74
N GLU A 477 -35.19 8.10 26.26
CA GLU A 477 -36.38 7.46 26.84
C GLU A 477 -36.32 5.92 26.72
N ARG A 478 -35.95 5.39 25.53
CA ARG A 478 -35.88 3.94 25.29
C ARG A 478 -34.65 3.30 25.95
N HIS A 479 -33.53 4.01 25.95
CA HIS A 479 -32.23 3.52 26.35
C HIS A 479 -31.49 4.57 27.22
N PRO A 480 -31.88 4.72 28.50
CA PRO A 480 -31.25 5.70 29.39
C PRO A 480 -29.72 5.57 29.47
N GLY A 481 -29.05 6.71 29.33
CA GLY A 481 -27.60 6.85 29.30
C GLY A 481 -26.93 6.46 27.98
N ALA A 482 -27.69 6.18 26.91
CA ALA A 482 -27.10 5.83 25.63
C ALA A 482 -26.37 7.02 24.98
N LEU A 483 -26.95 8.22 25.04
CA LEU A 483 -26.34 9.43 24.51
C LEU A 483 -25.06 9.81 25.27
N SER A 484 -25.14 9.85 26.62
CA SER A 484 -24.00 10.19 27.46
C SER A 484 -22.87 9.15 27.40
N SER A 485 -23.19 7.87 27.16
CA SER A 485 -22.17 6.82 26.93
C SER A 485 -21.36 7.02 25.64
N GLN A 486 -21.84 7.85 24.72
CA GLN A 486 -21.15 8.25 23.48
C GLN A 486 -20.69 9.72 23.52
N TRP A 487 -20.57 10.28 24.73
CA TRP A 487 -20.10 11.64 25.00
C TRP A 487 -20.90 12.72 24.26
N VAL A 488 -22.20 12.52 24.10
CA VAL A 488 -23.12 13.55 23.62
C VAL A 488 -23.35 14.56 24.76
N PRO A 489 -23.13 15.87 24.55
CA PRO A 489 -23.54 16.91 25.49
C PRO A 489 -25.04 16.83 25.78
N MET A 490 -25.41 16.76 27.06
CA MET A 490 -26.80 16.53 27.48
C MET A 490 -27.63 17.81 27.63
N ASP A 491 -27.08 18.98 27.26
CA ASP A 491 -27.84 20.22 27.19
C ASP A 491 -28.70 20.24 25.91
N PRO A 492 -30.04 20.21 26.00
CA PRO A 492 -30.91 20.18 24.82
C PRO A 492 -30.79 21.42 23.92
N GLN A 493 -30.25 22.53 24.41
CA GLN A 493 -29.98 23.70 23.56
C GLN A 493 -28.93 23.36 22.50
N LEU A 494 -27.93 22.54 22.83
CA LEU A 494 -26.85 22.15 21.92
C LEU A 494 -27.29 21.16 20.84
N TRP A 495 -28.49 20.60 20.92
CA TRP A 495 -28.97 19.60 19.95
C TRP A 495 -29.48 20.22 18.65
N ARG A 496 -29.65 21.55 18.63
CA ARG A 496 -30.15 22.27 17.46
C ARG A 496 -29.02 22.62 16.50
N ILE A 497 -29.31 22.60 15.20
CA ILE A 497 -28.34 22.89 14.14
C ILE A 497 -27.71 24.28 14.32
N GLU A 498 -28.46 25.28 14.79
CA GLU A 498 -27.93 26.64 15.00
C GLU A 498 -26.81 26.70 16.05
N ASN A 499 -26.76 25.72 16.96
CA ASN A 499 -25.77 25.60 18.02
C ASN A 499 -24.72 24.50 17.73
N TYR A 500 -24.60 24.05 16.47
CA TYR A 500 -23.73 22.94 16.09
C TYR A 500 -22.25 23.20 16.44
N ALA A 501 -21.75 24.42 16.28
CA ALA A 501 -20.38 24.77 16.65
C ALA A 501 -20.12 24.60 18.15
N ASP A 502 -21.07 25.05 18.99
CA ASP A 502 -21.02 24.91 20.44
C ASP A 502 -21.16 23.44 20.88
N PHE A 503 -22.00 22.66 20.17
CA PHE A 503 -22.09 21.22 20.36
C PHE A 503 -20.74 20.54 20.12
N LEU A 504 -20.07 20.84 19.00
CA LEU A 504 -18.74 20.29 18.71
C LEU A 504 -17.73 20.67 19.79
N ALA A 505 -17.72 21.92 20.26
CA ALA A 505 -16.83 22.37 21.32
C ALA A 505 -17.06 21.59 22.63
N ALA A 506 -18.31 21.53 23.11
CA ALA A 506 -18.66 20.79 24.32
C ALA A 506 -18.34 19.29 24.19
N ARG A 507 -18.59 18.69 23.02
CA ARG A 507 -18.29 17.27 22.78
C ARG A 507 -16.79 17.00 22.77
N ARG A 508 -15.96 17.90 22.21
CA ARG A 508 -14.49 17.77 22.26
C ARG A 508 -13.96 17.76 23.69
N GLU A 509 -14.55 18.56 24.59
CA GLU A 509 -14.18 18.54 26.01
C GLU A 509 -14.49 17.19 26.66
N LEU A 510 -15.70 16.65 26.41
CA LEU A 510 -16.10 15.34 26.92
C LEU A 510 -15.19 14.21 26.39
N LEU A 511 -14.87 14.23 25.10
CA LEU A 511 -14.00 13.25 24.45
C LEU A 511 -12.56 13.32 24.97
N ALA A 512 -12.00 14.53 25.14
CA ALA A 512 -10.67 14.71 25.71
C ALA A 512 -10.61 14.20 27.15
N LYS A 513 -11.61 14.54 27.97
CA LYS A 513 -11.71 14.01 29.33
C LYS A 513 -11.77 12.49 29.34
N ALA A 514 -12.64 11.89 28.53
CA ALA A 514 -12.80 10.45 28.45
C ALA A 514 -11.52 9.73 28.01
N THR A 515 -10.79 10.32 27.06
CA THR A 515 -9.50 9.81 26.60
C THR A 515 -8.50 9.79 27.74
N ASN A 516 -8.39 10.87 28.51
CA ASN A 516 -7.48 10.93 29.65
C ASN A 516 -7.88 9.98 30.78
N ASP A 517 -9.18 9.84 31.08
CA ASP A 517 -9.67 8.90 32.10
C ASP A 517 -9.28 7.45 31.74
N LEU A 518 -9.44 7.07 30.47
CA LEU A 518 -9.04 5.75 29.97
C LEU A 518 -7.52 5.56 29.99
N LEU A 519 -6.78 6.57 29.52
CA LEU A 519 -5.32 6.55 29.55
C LEU A 519 -4.79 6.42 30.99
N ALA A 520 -5.46 7.04 31.96
CA ALA A 520 -5.16 6.90 33.38
C ALA A 520 -5.45 5.49 33.92
N ASP A 521 -6.53 4.83 33.48
CA ASP A 521 -6.83 3.43 33.81
C ASP A 521 -5.69 2.49 33.39
N LEU A 522 -5.11 2.72 32.21
CA LEU A 522 -3.96 1.92 31.72
C LEU A 522 -2.68 2.11 32.55
N LEU A 523 -2.57 3.19 33.34
CA LEU A 523 -1.36 3.53 34.10
C LEU A 523 -1.36 2.97 35.53
N HIS A 524 -2.45 2.38 36.01
CA HIS A 524 -2.52 1.75 37.35
C HIS A 524 -1.97 2.65 38.48
N GLY A 525 -2.36 3.93 38.48
CA GLY A 525 -1.97 4.91 39.50
C GLY A 525 -0.73 5.76 39.19
N GLU A 526 -0.11 5.61 38.01
CA GLU A 526 0.99 6.47 37.56
C GLU A 526 0.54 7.72 36.77
N THR A 527 -0.73 8.11 36.89
CA THR A 527 -1.34 9.24 36.16
C THR A 527 -0.58 10.55 36.32
N GLU A 528 -0.24 10.93 37.56
CA GLU A 528 0.48 12.18 37.85
C GLU A 528 1.89 12.21 37.22
N ARG A 529 2.50 11.05 37.00
CA ARG A 529 3.83 10.98 36.37
C ARG A 529 3.76 11.26 34.88
N TRP A 530 2.77 10.70 34.20
CA TRP A 530 2.74 10.67 32.74
C TRP A 530 1.76 11.67 32.11
N LEU A 531 0.64 11.97 32.78
CA LEU A 531 -0.43 12.84 32.27
C LEU A 531 -0.51 14.21 32.98
N ALA A 532 0.49 14.59 33.78
CA ALA A 532 0.54 15.92 34.40
C ALA A 532 0.67 17.06 33.37
N THR A 533 1.43 16.83 32.29
CA THR A 533 1.69 17.83 31.25
C THR A 533 0.78 17.63 30.05
N ALA A 534 0.02 18.68 29.69
CA ALA A 534 -0.74 18.76 28.46
C ALA A 534 0.17 18.59 27.24
N ALA A 535 -0.25 17.75 26.31
CA ALA A 535 0.30 17.79 24.97
C ALA A 535 0.04 19.17 24.33
N PRO A 536 0.98 19.71 23.55
CA PRO A 536 0.79 20.97 22.86
C PRO A 536 -0.36 20.85 21.84
N VAL A 537 -1.29 21.80 21.90
CA VAL A 537 -2.37 21.92 20.92
C VAL A 537 -1.89 22.80 19.78
N HIS A 538 -1.70 22.21 18.61
CA HIS A 538 -1.37 22.94 17.39
C HIS A 538 -2.68 23.29 16.67
N THR A 539 -2.96 24.57 16.51
CA THR A 539 -4.02 25.02 15.61
C THR A 539 -3.54 24.80 14.18
N SER A 540 -4.06 23.78 13.49
CA SER A 540 -3.91 23.71 12.04
C SER A 540 -4.44 25.03 11.47
N ALA A 541 -3.63 25.74 10.67
CA ALA A 541 -4.10 26.93 9.96
C ALA A 541 -5.44 26.57 9.32
N ALA A 542 -6.47 27.41 9.52
CA ALA A 542 -7.81 27.17 9.04
C ALA A 542 -7.73 26.74 7.57
N ILE A 543 -7.95 25.46 7.31
CA ILE A 543 -8.01 24.96 5.94
C ILE A 543 -9.27 25.61 5.40
N VAL A 544 -9.09 26.67 4.61
CA VAL A 544 -10.15 27.31 3.83
C VAL A 544 -10.61 26.26 2.83
N SER A 545 -11.48 25.39 3.31
CA SER A 545 -12.16 24.40 2.49
C SER A 545 -13.21 25.20 1.75
N GLY A 546 -13.15 25.18 0.42
CA GLY A 546 -14.27 25.67 -0.39
C GLY A 546 -15.57 24.97 0.02
N PRO A 547 -16.73 25.49 -0.39
CA PRO A 547 -18.01 24.83 -0.12
C PRO A 547 -17.98 23.44 -0.74
N ALA A 548 -17.84 22.41 0.09
CA ALA A 548 -17.93 21.05 -0.38
C ALA A 548 -19.40 20.67 -0.48
N ASP A 549 -19.73 20.09 -1.62
CA ASP A 549 -21.04 19.51 -1.89
C ASP A 549 -21.00 18.03 -1.47
N ALA A 550 -22.14 17.46 -1.06
CA ALA A 550 -22.28 16.02 -0.78
C ALA A 550 -21.85 15.15 -1.98
N ASN A 551 -21.86 15.74 -3.18
CA ASN A 551 -21.36 15.18 -4.42
C ASN A 551 -19.86 14.83 -4.41
N GLU A 552 -19.00 15.56 -3.67
CA GLU A 552 -17.55 15.30 -3.65
C GLU A 552 -17.19 13.99 -2.95
N GLU A 553 -17.83 13.69 -1.81
CA GLU A 553 -17.54 12.48 -1.04
C GLU A 553 -18.05 11.22 -1.74
N ALA A 554 -19.24 11.32 -2.35
CA ALA A 554 -19.76 10.29 -3.25
C ALA A 554 -18.81 10.09 -4.45
N ALA A 555 -18.23 11.15 -5.00
CA ALA A 555 -17.26 11.07 -6.08
C ALA A 555 -15.95 10.40 -5.64
N LEU A 556 -15.42 10.71 -4.45
CA LEU A 556 -14.22 10.06 -3.90
C LEU A 556 -14.46 8.57 -3.62
N SER A 557 -15.61 8.21 -3.06
CA SER A 557 -15.97 6.80 -2.82
C SER A 557 -16.19 6.04 -4.14
N ALA A 558 -16.89 6.64 -5.10
CA ALA A 558 -17.04 6.07 -6.44
C ALA A 558 -15.70 5.94 -7.16
N LEU A 559 -14.77 6.87 -6.95
CA LEU A 559 -13.42 6.78 -7.48
C LEU A 559 -12.65 5.61 -6.84
N GLN A 560 -12.68 5.47 -5.52
CA GLN A 560 -12.04 4.36 -4.83
C GLN A 560 -12.58 3.01 -5.31
N GLN A 561 -13.90 2.90 -5.48
CA GLN A 561 -14.52 1.71 -6.05
C GLN A 561 -14.05 1.48 -7.49
N TRP A 562 -14.04 2.53 -8.31
CA TRP A 562 -13.53 2.45 -9.68
C TRP A 562 -12.08 1.99 -9.75
N VAL A 563 -11.19 2.51 -8.88
CA VAL A 563 -9.78 2.06 -8.77
C VAL A 563 -9.72 0.58 -8.39
N ALA A 564 -10.55 0.13 -7.44
CA ALA A 564 -10.63 -1.28 -7.05
C ALA A 564 -11.14 -2.16 -8.19
N ASP A 565 -12.11 -1.69 -8.98
CA ASP A 565 -12.65 -2.39 -10.16
C ASP A 565 -11.58 -2.53 -11.27
N GLN A 566 -10.59 -1.64 -11.31
CA GLN A 566 -9.38 -1.78 -12.16
C GLN A 566 -8.36 -2.80 -11.60
N GLY A 567 -8.66 -3.46 -10.49
CA GLY A 567 -7.75 -4.42 -9.83
C GLY A 567 -6.59 -3.74 -9.10
N LEU A 568 -6.69 -2.44 -8.80
CA LEU A 568 -5.66 -1.67 -8.10
C LEU A 568 -6.00 -1.52 -6.60
N PRO A 569 -4.99 -1.43 -5.71
CA PRO A 569 -5.19 -1.16 -4.29
C PRO A 569 -5.99 0.13 -4.04
N SER A 570 -6.86 0.09 -3.03
CA SER A 570 -7.54 1.28 -2.53
C SER A 570 -6.53 2.29 -1.98
N GLY A 571 -6.80 3.57 -2.21
CA GLY A 571 -5.94 4.64 -1.70
C GLY A 571 -6.16 4.83 -0.20
N VAL A 572 -5.13 5.34 0.48
CA VAL A 572 -5.23 5.81 1.85
C VAL A 572 -6.03 7.11 1.83
N MET A 573 -7.26 7.06 2.35
CA MET A 573 -8.09 8.25 2.51
C MET A 573 -7.44 9.19 3.52
N ALA A 574 -7.52 10.50 3.25
CA ALA A 574 -7.04 11.55 4.15
C ALA A 574 -5.58 11.34 4.60
N TYR A 575 -4.70 11.10 3.63
CA TYR A 575 -3.29 10.85 3.90
C TYR A 575 -2.60 12.09 4.46
N GLU A 576 -1.96 11.95 5.61
CA GLU A 576 -1.26 13.05 6.27
C GLU A 576 0.16 13.21 5.75
N ILE A 577 0.51 14.45 5.41
CA ILE A 577 1.90 14.88 5.29
C ILE A 577 2.29 15.45 6.65
N VAL A 578 3.38 14.93 7.23
CA VAL A 578 3.85 15.35 8.55
C VAL A 578 5.22 16.03 8.46
N THR A 579 5.47 17.01 9.32
CA THR A 579 6.82 17.57 9.50
C THR A 579 7.72 16.51 10.11
N VAL A 580 8.92 16.32 9.54
CA VAL A 580 9.85 15.28 9.99
C VAL A 580 10.36 15.52 11.41
N GLU A 581 10.51 16.79 11.79
CA GLU A 581 11.12 17.20 13.06
C GLU A 581 10.16 17.10 14.26
N SER A 582 8.91 17.52 14.09
CA SER A 582 7.91 17.53 15.18
C SER A 582 6.80 16.49 15.03
N GLY A 583 6.69 15.81 13.89
CA GLY A 583 5.57 14.90 13.59
C GLY A 583 4.23 15.62 13.45
N GLU A 584 4.24 16.95 13.36
CA GLU A 584 3.04 17.76 13.21
C GLU A 584 2.43 17.55 11.82
N GLN A 585 1.10 17.56 11.75
CA GLN A 585 0.39 17.46 10.48
C GLN A 585 0.60 18.76 9.69
N ALA A 586 1.28 18.68 8.56
CA ALA A 586 1.56 19.79 7.66
C ALA A 586 0.46 19.96 6.59
N ALA A 587 -0.11 18.86 6.10
CA ALA A 587 -1.28 18.84 5.20
C ALA A 587 -1.99 17.48 5.22
N VAL A 588 -3.21 17.47 4.67
CA VAL A 588 -4.01 16.25 4.46
C VAL A 588 -4.41 16.17 2.99
N LEU A 589 -4.17 15.02 2.36
CA LEU A 589 -4.52 14.72 0.97
C LEU A 589 -5.81 13.90 0.97
N ASP A 590 -6.82 14.23 0.13
CA ASP A 590 -8.11 13.52 0.15
C ASP A 590 -7.96 12.01 -0.01
N VAL A 591 -7.10 11.60 -0.96
CA VAL A 591 -6.72 10.21 -1.16
C VAL A 591 -5.25 10.16 -1.60
N ALA A 592 -4.46 9.27 -1.02
CA ALA A 592 -3.10 9.04 -1.49
C ALA A 592 -2.73 7.57 -1.59
N TRP A 593 -1.91 7.27 -2.57
CA TRP A 593 -1.22 6.00 -2.76
C TRP A 593 0.26 6.26 -2.49
N PRO A 594 0.72 6.27 -1.22
CA PRO A 594 2.10 6.56 -0.86
C PRO A 594 3.10 5.58 -1.48
N ASN A 595 2.65 4.35 -1.73
CA ASN A 595 3.44 3.32 -2.40
C ASN A 595 3.09 3.18 -3.90
N GLY A 596 2.33 4.12 -4.45
CA GLY A 596 1.82 4.08 -5.82
C GLY A 596 0.55 3.25 -6.01
N LEU A 597 -0.19 3.56 -7.08
CA LEU A 597 -1.42 2.89 -7.50
C LEU A 597 -1.22 1.43 -7.87
N ARG A 598 -0.07 1.08 -8.42
CA ARG A 598 0.40 -0.29 -8.39
C ARG A 598 1.51 -0.30 -7.35
N GLN A 599 1.27 -0.94 -6.21
CA GLN A 599 2.17 -0.90 -5.06
C GLN A 599 3.61 -1.21 -5.51
N GLU A 600 4.54 -0.29 -5.26
CA GLU A 600 5.96 -0.41 -5.63
C GLU A 600 6.20 -0.58 -7.15
N LEU A 601 5.23 -0.17 -7.99
CA LEU A 601 5.30 -0.16 -9.45
C LEU A 601 5.06 1.23 -10.09
N THR A 602 4.44 2.16 -9.37
CA THR A 602 4.18 3.55 -9.85
C THR A 602 4.68 4.55 -8.82
N GLU A 603 4.91 5.80 -9.24
CA GLU A 603 5.20 6.89 -8.30
C GLU A 603 4.08 7.06 -7.26
N ALA A 604 4.39 7.69 -6.13
CA ALA A 604 3.38 8.02 -5.14
C ALA A 604 2.38 9.01 -5.77
N VAL A 605 1.08 8.76 -5.61
CA VAL A 605 0.04 9.57 -6.25
C VAL A 605 -0.92 10.06 -5.19
N ALA A 606 -1.36 11.31 -5.31
CA ALA A 606 -2.40 11.86 -4.46
C ALA A 606 -3.49 12.54 -5.29
N LEU A 607 -4.72 12.42 -4.83
CA LEU A 607 -5.84 13.24 -5.28
C LEU A 607 -6.16 14.22 -4.16
N VAL A 608 -6.27 15.50 -4.52
CA VAL A 608 -6.61 16.58 -3.60
C VAL A 608 -7.67 17.47 -4.28
N VAL A 609 -8.94 17.15 -4.04
CA VAL A 609 -10.08 17.78 -4.73
C VAL A 609 -10.35 19.15 -4.11
N GLY A 610 -10.38 20.19 -4.94
CA GLY A 610 -10.78 21.54 -4.50
C GLY A 610 -9.84 22.20 -3.48
N ALA A 611 -8.61 21.71 -3.33
CA ALA A 611 -7.66 22.21 -2.34
C ALA A 611 -6.85 23.44 -2.79
N ASP A 612 -6.36 24.19 -1.81
CA ASP A 612 -5.46 25.32 -2.00
C ASP A 612 -4.17 24.88 -2.75
N PRO A 613 -3.69 25.64 -3.76
CA PRO A 613 -2.42 25.40 -4.44
C PRO A 613 -1.21 25.14 -3.51
N ALA A 614 -1.24 25.66 -2.28
CA ALA A 614 -0.22 25.40 -1.26
C ALA A 614 -0.16 23.92 -0.84
N VAL A 615 -1.31 23.24 -0.73
CA VAL A 615 -1.39 21.79 -0.39
C VAL A 615 -0.79 20.95 -1.50
N ILE A 616 -1.10 21.27 -2.76
CA ILE A 616 -0.55 20.58 -3.94
C ILE A 616 0.98 20.75 -3.99
N THR A 617 1.48 21.95 -3.71
CA THR A 617 2.91 22.24 -3.71
C THR A 617 3.63 21.46 -2.60
N LEU A 618 3.06 21.43 -1.40
CA LEU A 618 3.61 20.66 -0.28
C LEU A 618 3.60 19.15 -0.57
N ALA A 619 2.53 18.64 -1.18
CA ALA A 619 2.43 17.23 -1.54
C ALA A 619 3.43 16.82 -2.63
N ASN A 620 3.62 17.67 -3.65
CA ASN A 620 4.67 17.48 -4.65
C ASN A 620 6.08 17.51 -4.02
N ALA A 621 6.33 18.42 -3.07
CA ALA A 621 7.60 18.47 -2.34
C ALA A 621 7.87 17.21 -1.49
N ASN A 622 6.81 16.51 -1.09
CA ASN A 622 6.86 15.22 -0.38
C ASN A 622 6.81 14.01 -1.34
N GLY A 623 7.03 14.22 -2.64
CA GLY A 623 7.20 13.15 -3.62
C GLY A 623 5.91 12.55 -4.17
N PHE A 624 4.75 13.18 -3.96
CA PHE A 624 3.48 12.77 -4.58
C PHE A 624 3.27 13.47 -5.92
N ARG A 625 2.84 12.72 -6.93
CA ARG A 625 2.17 13.30 -8.11
C ARG A 625 0.73 13.60 -7.76
N CYS A 626 0.39 14.89 -7.70
CA CYS A 626 -0.92 15.33 -7.25
C CYS A 626 -1.89 15.62 -8.41
N PHE A 627 -3.14 15.22 -8.23
CA PHE A 627 -4.26 15.53 -9.13
C PHE A 627 -5.28 16.38 -8.37
N ALA A 628 -5.83 17.41 -9.03
CA ALA A 628 -6.79 18.33 -8.43
C ALA A 628 -8.26 17.91 -8.67
N ASP A 629 -8.49 16.98 -9.58
CA ASP A 629 -9.82 16.50 -9.95
C ASP A 629 -9.78 14.99 -10.29
N ALA A 630 -10.92 14.33 -10.09
CA ALA A 630 -11.04 12.88 -10.23
C ALA A 630 -10.92 12.42 -11.70
N ASP A 631 -11.26 13.26 -12.68
CA ASP A 631 -11.24 12.88 -14.09
C ASP A 631 -9.81 12.89 -14.65
N ALA A 632 -9.00 13.88 -14.29
CA ALA A 632 -7.57 13.91 -14.58
C ALA A 632 -6.85 12.73 -13.95
N PHE A 633 -7.19 12.39 -12.70
CA PHE A 633 -6.70 11.19 -12.04
C PHE A 633 -7.11 9.92 -12.78
N LYS A 634 -8.39 9.73 -13.11
CA LYS A 634 -8.88 8.56 -13.87
C LYS A 634 -8.19 8.46 -15.22
N ALA A 635 -8.02 9.57 -15.93
CA ALA A 635 -7.32 9.60 -17.22
C ALA A 635 -5.86 9.15 -17.08
N TYR A 636 -5.17 9.59 -16.04
CA TYR A 636 -3.83 9.08 -15.70
C TYR A 636 -3.86 7.59 -15.40
N VAL A 637 -4.78 7.12 -14.55
CA VAL A 637 -4.90 5.70 -14.23
C VAL A 637 -5.18 4.87 -15.48
N THR A 638 -6.12 5.25 -16.32
CA THR A 638 -6.46 4.53 -17.55
C THR A 638 -5.31 4.55 -18.57
N LYS A 639 -4.61 5.67 -18.76
CA LYS A 639 -3.56 5.80 -19.78
C LYS A 639 -2.20 5.27 -19.33
N GLU A 640 -1.78 5.63 -18.13
CA GLU A 640 -0.42 5.39 -17.64
C GLU A 640 -0.34 4.17 -16.69
N ILE A 641 -1.46 3.75 -16.07
CA ILE A 641 -1.44 2.70 -15.03
C ILE A 641 -2.12 1.39 -15.46
N VAL A 642 -3.33 1.43 -15.98
CA VAL A 642 -4.12 0.26 -16.42
C VAL A 642 -3.81 -0.03 -17.89
N GLY A 643 -3.72 1.02 -18.71
CA GLY A 643 -3.45 0.96 -20.13
C GLY A 643 -4.65 0.46 -20.92
N GLU A 644 -5.62 1.32 -21.23
CA GLU A 644 -6.68 1.00 -22.21
C GLU A 644 -6.32 1.44 -23.65
N PRO A 645 -6.83 0.71 -24.66
CA PRO A 645 -6.54 0.97 -26.05
C PRO A 645 -7.15 2.32 -26.45
N VAL A 646 -6.34 3.12 -27.15
CA VAL A 646 -6.81 4.35 -27.81
C VAL A 646 -8.05 4.00 -28.64
N ALA A 647 -9.22 4.48 -28.23
CA ALA A 647 -10.40 4.48 -29.07
C ALA A 647 -10.07 5.30 -30.33
N ALA A 648 -10.40 4.72 -31.49
CA ALA A 648 -10.11 5.22 -32.82
C ALA A 648 -10.60 6.65 -33.07
#